data_AF-A0A1F6TZ25-F1
#
_entry.id   AF-A0A1F6TZ25-F1
#
_cell.length_a   1.000
_cell.length_b   1.000
_cell.length_c   1.000
_cell.angle_alpha   90.00
_cell.angle_beta   90.00
_cell.angle_gamma   90.00
#
_symmetry.space_group_name_H-M   'P 1'
#
loop_
_entity.id
_entity.type
_entity.pdbx_description
1 polymer ?
#
loop_
_entity_poly.entity_id
_entity_poly.type
_entity_poly.pdbx_seq_one_letter_code
_entity_poly.pdbx_strand_id
1 'polypeptide(L)'
;MKVVQLQTQEPVTTEISVQPASLDIWDKKYRLKSKTGEVIDADIAGTYARVARALADVEEIPEKRGEWFEKFFWALQNGAIPAGRIISNAGALEHKPATSTINCTVSRIIPDSMDGILRAVHEAGLTLKAGCGAGYEFSTLRPKGAFVSGAGAYTSGPLSFMDIFDAMCFTVSSAGGRRGAQMGTFDIAHPDIMDFIKAKREDGRLRQFNLSCLITDEFMQAVKINGSWDLLFPVSRHEYEDPDTRITWRYWPVTEGYITNNLGQVACKIYKTLPARRLWDLIMASTYDYAEPGFILIDQYNEMNNNWFCENIRATNPCVAADTRLHTQYGMIPIGELYTSGASLTVTVDNRALGINGRGVSTRPSVPAFMTAREADVYRVVTEDGYEIKATAWHDFYTQRGKIKLQDLKPGDELLVQSGKGQFGAQGSAELGMLIGLITGDGHFTRTKKKQAIAYVNLWNDDRVLAPAISAYVNSLIAGISCAPRDYHVKPVAVPKRNYIFIGSILLARYLEHYGFTQQSKFKVPEVIWRGTEACAKGYLRALFHADGTVNISSNGQSCSIRLASSYVSLLKDVQMLLANLGIFCRIRKRREASDRLLPDGKGGMKPYPCKADYELIVDGESRERFMQGIGFLTPEKNRKYGEWVKDRLLRKTQSFTTKIADIVYDGRQPVFDTTQADHNTVVFNGLVTGQCGEQGLPPYGACLLGSINLTKFVREPFTDCARFDWDEFREVVRVFTRMLDNVVEINGLPLPQQREEIQRKRRHGMGYLGLGSTLVLLRIPYGSSESVAFTERVSRELAVAGWEVALGLAQEKGPAPIMEEEFTVTEEMLVKRPEMRHDDYKVGDQVKGKVLLARYSRYMQRVAEVAPDLVRALAETGARFTHHSSIAPTGTISLSLANNASNGIEPSFAHKYSRNVLREGKKSKEKVEVFSYELLAYRTLVNPDADPEASDGKNRLPDYFITADHIKPREHVDVQAAAQKWVDSSISKTANVPTDFPYEEFKEIYMYAFDRGLKGCTTFRFNPQAFQGVLVKDKDLENTTYRFQLESGEVIEVKGNEEIEYDGEVHNAANLYDALKEGYYGRF
;
A
#
# COMPACT_ATOMS: atom_id res chain seq x y z
N MET A 1 49.72 -11.71 24.24
CA MET A 1 50.37 -12.07 22.95
C MET A 1 50.65 -10.78 22.18
N LYS A 2 51.48 -10.80 21.12
CA LYS A 2 51.65 -9.60 20.26
C LYS A 2 50.36 -9.31 19.51
N VAL A 3 49.99 -8.03 19.38
CA VAL A 3 48.92 -7.59 18.49
C VAL A 3 49.36 -7.83 17.06
N VAL A 4 48.64 -8.67 16.33
CA VAL A 4 48.83 -8.84 14.88
C VAL A 4 47.92 -7.84 14.19
N GLN A 5 48.50 -6.78 13.61
CA GLN A 5 47.77 -5.95 12.67
C GLN A 5 47.55 -6.75 11.39
N LEU A 6 46.33 -7.25 11.21
CA LEU A 6 45.86 -7.75 9.92
C LEU A 6 45.70 -6.56 8.97
N GLN A 7 46.79 -6.20 8.27
CA GLN A 7 46.68 -5.47 7.02
C GLN A 7 46.09 -6.42 5.98
N THR A 8 44.77 -6.42 5.86
CA THR A 8 44.11 -6.86 4.63
C THR A 8 44.67 -6.03 3.49
N GLN A 9 45.27 -6.66 2.48
CA GLN A 9 45.39 -6.02 1.18
C GLN A 9 43.95 -5.73 0.74
N GLU A 10 43.60 -4.45 0.60
CA GLU A 10 42.29 -4.08 0.07
C GLU A 10 42.19 -4.64 -1.35
N PRO A 11 41.28 -5.60 -1.65
CA PRO A 11 40.90 -5.81 -3.02
C PRO A 11 40.27 -4.49 -3.49
N VAL A 12 40.63 -4.00 -4.68
CA VAL A 12 40.06 -2.77 -5.24
C VAL A 12 38.64 -3.09 -5.74
N THR A 13 37.73 -3.29 -4.79
CA THR A 13 36.30 -3.50 -5.03
C THR A 13 35.68 -2.15 -5.35
N THR A 14 35.39 -1.92 -6.64
CA THR A 14 34.62 -0.76 -7.10
C THR A 14 33.25 -0.75 -6.39
N GLU A 15 33.12 0.05 -5.35
CA GLU A 15 31.96 -0.02 -4.46
C GLU A 15 30.68 0.40 -5.19
N ILE A 16 29.66 -0.46 -5.16
CA ILE A 16 28.37 -0.21 -5.80
C ILE A 16 27.62 0.82 -4.96
N SER A 17 27.83 2.10 -5.31
CA SER A 17 27.26 3.25 -4.60
C SER A 17 25.78 3.07 -4.26
N VAL A 18 25.42 3.41 -3.02
CA VAL A 18 24.02 3.38 -2.58
C VAL A 18 23.23 4.37 -3.42
N GLN A 19 22.31 3.85 -4.24
CA GLN A 19 21.60 4.67 -5.20
C GLN A 19 20.77 5.72 -4.43
N PRO A 20 20.58 6.94 -4.99
CA PRO A 20 19.95 8.01 -4.25
C PRO A 20 18.55 7.67 -3.70
N ALA A 21 17.84 6.70 -4.29
CA ALA A 21 16.59 6.11 -3.78
C ALA A 21 16.70 5.66 -2.32
N SER A 22 17.75 4.94 -1.98
CA SER A 22 17.76 4.07 -0.81
C SER A 22 18.01 4.86 0.47
N LEU A 23 19.01 5.75 0.42
CA LEU A 23 19.39 6.68 1.49
C LEU A 23 18.20 7.45 2.07
N ASP A 24 17.27 7.86 1.23
CA ASP A 24 16.22 8.78 1.62
C ASP A 24 15.02 8.10 2.27
N ILE A 25 14.66 6.89 1.81
CA ILE A 25 13.69 6.06 2.54
C ILE A 25 14.23 5.76 3.94
N TRP A 26 15.52 5.46 4.08
CA TRP A 26 16.14 5.32 5.40
C TRP A 26 16.02 6.61 6.25
N ASP A 27 16.48 7.74 5.71
CA ASP A 27 16.52 9.10 6.31
C ASP A 27 15.16 9.61 6.84
N LYS A 28 14.12 8.86 6.48
CA LYS A 28 12.71 9.07 6.75
C LYS A 28 12.10 8.02 7.67
N LYS A 29 12.09 6.74 7.26
CA LYS A 29 11.37 5.68 7.99
C LYS A 29 12.05 5.35 9.33
N TYR A 30 13.37 5.48 9.31
CA TYR A 30 14.29 4.70 10.12
C TYR A 30 15.27 5.58 10.89
N ARG A 31 15.58 6.77 10.37
CA ARG A 31 16.31 7.82 11.07
C ARG A 31 15.51 8.35 12.26
N LEU A 32 16.04 8.22 13.48
CA LEU A 32 15.40 8.80 14.67
C LEU A 32 15.57 10.32 14.71
N LYS A 33 14.46 11.00 15.04
CA LYS A 33 14.41 12.41 15.40
C LYS A 33 13.69 12.60 16.74
N SER A 34 14.01 13.67 17.46
CA SER A 34 13.34 14.05 18.71
C SER A 34 11.93 14.61 18.46
N LYS A 35 11.17 14.86 19.54
CA LYS A 35 9.85 15.54 19.47
C LYS A 35 9.93 16.98 18.94
N THR A 36 11.11 17.60 18.94
CA THR A 36 11.38 18.94 18.36
C THR A 36 11.97 18.87 16.95
N GLY A 37 12.12 17.68 16.37
CA GLY A 37 12.66 17.46 15.02
C GLY A 37 14.19 17.42 14.95
N GLU A 38 14.88 17.47 16.09
CA GLU A 38 16.33 17.31 16.18
C GLU A 38 16.77 15.94 15.68
N VAL A 39 17.87 15.91 14.93
CA VAL A 39 18.42 14.70 14.32
C VAL A 39 19.24 13.92 15.35
N ILE A 40 18.83 12.68 15.65
CA ILE A 40 19.57 11.80 16.57
C ILE A 40 20.53 10.89 15.80
N ASP A 41 20.07 10.29 14.70
CA ASP A 41 20.90 9.44 13.85
C ASP A 41 21.60 10.29 12.76
N ALA A 42 22.93 10.25 12.68
CA ALA A 42 23.70 11.07 11.73
C ALA A 42 23.60 10.58 10.26
N ASP A 43 23.62 9.28 10.04
CA ASP A 43 23.54 8.58 8.74
C ASP A 43 23.03 7.14 8.96
N ILE A 44 23.08 6.28 7.94
CA ILE A 44 22.70 4.86 8.06
C ILE A 44 23.51 4.17 9.16
N ALA A 45 24.81 4.45 9.28
CA ALA A 45 25.65 3.92 10.35
C ALA A 45 25.22 4.45 11.72
N GLY A 46 24.78 5.71 11.84
CA GLY A 46 24.15 6.26 13.04
C GLY A 46 22.90 5.51 13.47
N THR A 47 21.98 5.20 12.53
CA THR A 47 20.82 4.34 12.82
C THR A 47 21.24 2.93 13.22
N TYR A 48 22.20 2.34 12.52
CA TYR A 48 22.71 1.01 12.86
C TYR A 48 23.36 1.00 14.24
N ALA A 49 24.12 2.03 14.60
CA ALA A 49 24.73 2.19 15.92
C ALA A 49 23.66 2.37 17.01
N ARG A 50 22.59 3.15 16.78
CA ARG A 50 21.46 3.24 17.73
C ARG A 50 20.76 1.89 17.91
N VAL A 51 20.45 1.19 16.83
CA VAL A 51 19.74 -0.11 16.88
C VAL A 51 20.64 -1.17 17.54
N ALA A 52 21.92 -1.23 17.17
CA ALA A 52 22.92 -2.09 17.81
C ALA A 52 23.08 -1.77 19.30
N ARG A 53 23.14 -0.48 19.69
CA ARG A 53 23.24 -0.03 21.08
C ARG A 53 22.01 -0.45 21.88
N ALA A 54 20.82 -0.10 21.40
CA ALA A 54 19.55 -0.42 22.05
C ALA A 54 19.30 -1.92 22.22
N LEU A 55 19.88 -2.77 21.36
CA LEU A 55 19.79 -4.23 21.45
C LEU A 55 20.97 -4.85 22.21
N ALA A 56 22.14 -4.20 22.27
CA ALA A 56 23.27 -4.63 23.09
C ALA A 56 23.09 -4.26 24.57
N ASP A 57 22.40 -3.15 24.88
CA ASP A 57 22.14 -2.71 26.26
C ASP A 57 21.12 -3.61 26.99
N VAL A 58 20.45 -4.51 26.24
CA VAL A 58 19.63 -5.63 26.75
C VAL A 58 20.50 -6.73 27.40
N GLU A 59 21.80 -6.82 27.07
CA GLU A 59 22.70 -7.78 27.72
C GLU A 59 22.88 -7.43 29.21
N GLU A 60 22.70 -8.40 30.10
CA GLU A 60 22.76 -8.17 31.55
C GLU A 60 24.19 -7.82 32.02
N ILE A 61 25.19 -8.47 31.43
CA ILE A 61 26.61 -8.33 31.76
C ILE A 61 27.16 -7.06 31.06
N PRO A 62 27.66 -6.04 31.79
CA PRO A 62 28.10 -4.77 31.20
C PRO A 62 29.17 -4.92 30.10
N GLU A 63 30.12 -5.83 30.27
CA GLU A 63 31.20 -6.11 29.33
C GLU A 63 30.66 -6.59 27.97
N LYS A 64 29.59 -7.41 28.00
CA LYS A 64 28.92 -7.92 26.79
C LYS A 64 28.20 -6.81 26.01
N ARG A 65 27.84 -5.68 26.64
CA ARG A 65 27.25 -4.52 25.94
C ARG A 65 28.23 -3.78 25.03
N GLY A 66 29.53 -3.92 25.28
CA GLY A 66 30.58 -3.47 24.37
C GLY A 66 30.70 -4.43 23.18
N GLU A 67 30.99 -5.68 23.48
CA GLU A 67 31.19 -6.76 22.49
C GLU A 67 30.03 -6.90 21.50
N TRP A 68 28.78 -6.98 22.00
CA TRP A 68 27.63 -7.18 21.14
C TRP A 68 27.19 -5.91 20.40
N PHE A 69 27.54 -4.71 20.89
CA PHE A 69 27.36 -3.49 20.10
C PHE A 69 28.24 -3.54 18.83
N GLU A 70 29.52 -3.88 18.96
CA GLU A 70 30.44 -3.98 17.81
C GLU A 70 29.98 -5.05 16.82
N LYS A 71 29.62 -6.24 17.31
CA LYS A 71 29.10 -7.33 16.47
C LYS A 71 27.78 -6.97 15.78
N PHE A 72 26.79 -6.44 16.52
CA PHE A 72 25.50 -6.04 15.94
C PHE A 72 25.68 -4.93 14.90
N PHE A 73 26.55 -3.95 15.16
CA PHE A 73 26.86 -2.89 14.20
C PHE A 73 27.49 -3.45 12.92
N TRP A 74 28.50 -4.32 13.04
CA TRP A 74 29.13 -5.01 11.91
C TRP A 74 28.11 -5.82 11.07
N ALA A 75 27.22 -6.58 11.71
CA ALA A 75 26.23 -7.39 10.99
C ALA A 75 25.23 -6.52 10.21
N LEU A 76 24.81 -5.38 10.75
CA LEU A 76 23.93 -4.42 10.06
C LEU A 76 24.61 -3.82 8.82
N GLN A 77 25.92 -3.52 8.89
CA GLN A 77 26.69 -3.04 7.73
C GLN A 77 26.85 -4.11 6.64
N ASN A 78 26.95 -5.39 7.02
CA ASN A 78 27.22 -6.52 6.12
C ASN A 78 25.96 -7.34 5.74
N GLY A 79 24.77 -6.78 5.97
CA GLY A 79 23.54 -7.20 5.28
C GLY A 79 22.40 -7.66 6.17
N ALA A 80 22.55 -7.67 7.50
CA ALA A 80 21.43 -7.87 8.41
C ALA A 80 20.49 -6.66 8.39
N ILE A 81 19.19 -6.87 8.14
CA ILE A 81 18.19 -5.79 8.08
C ILE A 81 16.97 -6.17 8.95
N PRO A 82 16.93 -5.73 10.22
CA PRO A 82 15.74 -5.83 11.07
C PRO A 82 14.49 -5.24 10.39
N ALA A 83 13.30 -5.76 10.72
CA ALA A 83 12.04 -5.20 10.22
C ALA A 83 11.85 -3.74 10.61
N GLY A 84 11.11 -3.00 9.78
CA GLY A 84 11.01 -1.55 9.86
C GLY A 84 10.47 -0.98 11.17
N ARG A 85 9.75 -1.75 12.01
CA ARG A 85 9.39 -1.32 13.37
C ARG A 85 10.57 -1.34 14.33
N ILE A 86 11.41 -2.37 14.26
CA ILE A 86 12.64 -2.51 15.05
C ILE A 86 13.55 -1.32 14.77
N ILE A 87 13.85 -1.07 13.48
CA ILE A 87 14.74 0.03 13.07
C ILE A 87 14.22 1.40 13.56
N SER A 88 12.91 1.64 13.43
CA SER A 88 12.30 2.93 13.77
C SER A 88 12.12 3.14 15.27
N ASN A 89 11.92 2.08 16.07
CA ASN A 89 11.48 2.20 17.48
C ASN A 89 12.51 1.67 18.52
N ALA A 90 13.48 0.83 18.15
CA ALA A 90 14.52 0.39 19.09
C ALA A 90 15.37 1.60 19.55
N GLY A 91 15.52 1.78 20.86
CA GLY A 91 16.23 2.92 21.44
C GLY A 91 15.48 4.27 21.31
N ALA A 92 14.20 4.27 20.94
CA ALA A 92 13.42 5.50 20.73
C ALA A 92 12.44 5.86 21.87
N LEU A 93 12.46 5.13 22.99
CA LEU A 93 11.40 5.16 24.02
C LEU A 93 11.11 6.55 24.61
N GLU A 94 12.14 7.37 24.85
CA GLU A 94 11.98 8.75 25.37
C GLU A 94 11.16 9.64 24.41
N HIS A 95 11.18 9.32 23.12
CA HIS A 95 10.49 10.05 22.05
C HIS A 95 9.18 9.36 21.66
N LYS A 96 9.12 8.02 21.72
CA LYS A 96 8.02 7.14 21.33
C LYS A 96 7.62 6.16 22.46
N PRO A 97 7.01 6.64 23.56
CA PRO A 97 6.85 5.84 24.80
C PRO A 97 5.75 4.76 24.76
N ALA A 98 4.95 4.68 23.68
CA ALA A 98 3.79 3.78 23.58
C ALA A 98 3.69 3.14 22.19
N THR A 99 4.81 2.61 21.67
CA THR A 99 4.88 1.95 20.36
C THR A 99 5.59 0.61 20.44
N SER A 100 5.04 -0.42 19.79
CA SER A 100 5.69 -1.72 19.66
C SER A 100 6.84 -1.72 18.63
N THR A 101 7.83 -2.61 18.81
CA THR A 101 8.85 -2.97 17.81
C THR A 101 8.38 -4.12 16.89
N ILE A 102 7.20 -4.68 17.12
CA ILE A 102 6.56 -5.76 16.35
C ILE A 102 5.71 -5.19 15.21
N ASN A 103 5.64 -5.90 14.07
CA ASN A 103 4.89 -5.45 12.89
C ASN A 103 3.40 -5.88 12.92
N CYS A 104 3.13 -7.14 13.25
CA CYS A 104 1.81 -7.79 13.17
C CYS A 104 1.61 -8.77 14.33
N THR A 105 0.37 -9.19 14.54
CA THR A 105 -0.07 -10.11 15.60
C THR A 105 -1.26 -10.93 15.11
N VAL A 106 -1.66 -11.97 15.84
CA VAL A 106 -2.96 -12.64 15.65
C VAL A 106 -3.80 -12.52 16.93
N SER A 107 -5.10 -12.32 16.74
CA SER A 107 -6.12 -12.23 17.80
C SER A 107 -6.15 -13.51 18.65
N ARG A 108 -6.74 -13.40 19.84
CA ARG A 108 -7.29 -14.56 20.55
C ARG A 108 -8.18 -15.41 19.62
N ILE A 109 -8.30 -16.69 19.95
CA ILE A 109 -9.45 -17.50 19.48
C ILE A 109 -10.73 -16.83 19.98
N ILE A 110 -11.70 -16.66 19.09
CA ILE A 110 -12.99 -16.01 19.39
C ILE A 110 -13.95 -17.06 19.94
N PRO A 111 -14.35 -17.02 21.23
CA PRO A 111 -15.35 -17.95 21.77
C PRO A 111 -16.72 -17.67 21.15
N ASP A 112 -17.52 -18.72 20.93
CA ASP A 112 -18.87 -18.68 20.36
C ASP A 112 -19.92 -18.13 21.35
N SER A 113 -19.71 -16.89 21.80
CA SER A 113 -20.58 -16.16 22.72
C SER A 113 -20.43 -14.64 22.53
N MET A 114 -21.45 -13.87 22.90
CA MET A 114 -21.44 -12.41 22.71
C MET A 114 -20.30 -11.72 23.49
N ASP A 115 -20.01 -12.17 24.72
CA ASP A 115 -18.86 -11.66 25.48
C ASP A 115 -17.54 -12.02 24.79
N GLY A 116 -17.38 -13.28 24.33
CA GLY A 116 -16.19 -13.72 23.60
C GLY A 116 -15.90 -12.90 22.34
N ILE A 117 -16.95 -12.64 21.55
CA ILE A 117 -16.91 -11.80 20.35
C ILE A 117 -16.51 -10.36 20.70
N LEU A 118 -17.24 -9.69 21.60
CA LEU A 118 -17.00 -8.28 21.93
C LEU A 118 -15.67 -8.05 22.67
N ARG A 119 -15.21 -9.04 23.45
CA ARG A 119 -13.91 -9.04 24.10
C ARG A 119 -12.77 -9.15 23.09
N ALA A 120 -12.89 -10.02 22.09
CA ALA A 120 -11.95 -10.09 20.97
C ALA A 120 -11.92 -8.77 20.16
N VAL A 121 -13.08 -8.14 19.93
CA VAL A 121 -13.19 -6.81 19.30
C VAL A 121 -12.45 -5.73 20.12
N HIS A 122 -12.56 -5.73 21.45
CA HIS A 122 -11.84 -4.80 22.33
C HIS A 122 -10.32 -5.04 22.36
N GLU A 123 -9.89 -6.30 22.52
CA GLU A 123 -8.48 -6.71 22.49
C GLU A 123 -7.80 -6.37 21.15
N ALA A 124 -8.52 -6.56 20.05
CA ALA A 124 -8.12 -6.12 18.72
C ALA A 124 -7.92 -4.60 18.66
N GLY A 125 -8.86 -3.81 19.19
CA GLY A 125 -8.72 -2.36 19.29
C GLY A 125 -7.43 -1.94 20.02
N LEU A 126 -7.13 -2.55 21.17
CA LEU A 126 -5.88 -2.29 21.91
C LEU A 126 -4.63 -2.72 21.14
N THR A 127 -4.70 -3.83 20.41
CA THR A 127 -3.62 -4.39 19.59
C THR A 127 -3.27 -3.49 18.42
N LEU A 128 -4.30 -3.11 17.64
CA LEU A 128 -4.19 -2.13 16.58
C LEU A 128 -3.64 -0.82 17.18
N LYS A 129 -4.19 -0.33 18.29
CA LYS A 129 -3.73 0.88 18.99
C LYS A 129 -2.25 0.92 19.33
N ALA A 130 -1.56 -0.20 19.58
CA ALA A 130 -0.12 -0.19 19.89
C ALA A 130 0.81 -0.13 18.66
N GLY A 131 0.24 -0.20 17.46
CA GLY A 131 1.03 -0.08 16.23
C GLY A 131 1.13 -1.34 15.37
N CYS A 132 0.38 -2.40 15.68
CA CYS A 132 0.46 -3.70 15.04
C CYS A 132 -0.69 -3.94 14.06
N GLY A 133 -0.47 -4.75 13.02
CA GLY A 133 -1.57 -5.43 12.32
C GLY A 133 -2.11 -6.62 13.12
N ALA A 134 -3.31 -7.10 12.80
CA ALA A 134 -3.99 -8.15 13.55
C ALA A 134 -4.73 -9.14 12.64
N GLY A 135 -4.37 -10.42 12.66
CA GLY A 135 -5.10 -11.49 11.99
C GLY A 135 -6.17 -12.15 12.87
N TYR A 136 -7.20 -12.74 12.24
CA TYR A 136 -8.33 -13.39 12.93
C TYR A 136 -8.72 -14.70 12.24
N GLU A 137 -9.40 -15.57 12.99
CA GLU A 137 -10.18 -16.68 12.47
C GLU A 137 -11.59 -16.62 13.05
N PHE A 138 -12.59 -16.98 12.24
CA PHE A 138 -14.01 -16.78 12.55
C PHE A 138 -14.85 -18.07 12.47
N SER A 139 -14.25 -19.22 12.20
CA SER A 139 -14.95 -20.49 12.04
C SER A 139 -15.27 -21.18 13.37
N THR A 140 -14.75 -20.68 14.49
CA THR A 140 -15.27 -21.02 15.83
C THR A 140 -16.69 -20.55 16.10
N LEU A 141 -17.20 -19.56 15.34
CA LEU A 141 -18.55 -19.02 15.54
C LEU A 141 -19.60 -19.90 14.84
N ARG A 142 -20.74 -20.14 15.50
CA ARG A 142 -21.77 -21.05 15.00
C ARG A 142 -22.42 -20.56 13.70
N PRO A 143 -22.78 -21.49 12.77
CA PRO A 143 -23.26 -21.13 11.44
C PRO A 143 -24.62 -20.43 11.47
N LYS A 144 -24.90 -19.67 10.41
CA LYS A 144 -26.17 -18.97 10.18
C LYS A 144 -27.36 -19.91 10.33
N GLY A 145 -28.36 -19.49 11.10
CA GLY A 145 -29.54 -20.31 11.40
C GLY A 145 -29.36 -21.35 12.51
N ALA A 146 -28.19 -21.47 13.15
CA ALA A 146 -28.06 -22.28 14.36
C ALA A 146 -28.80 -21.62 15.54
N PHE A 147 -29.34 -22.44 16.44
CA PHE A 147 -30.16 -21.99 17.58
C PHE A 147 -29.32 -21.40 18.71
N VAL A 148 -29.89 -20.45 19.45
CA VAL A 148 -29.29 -19.74 20.57
C VAL A 148 -30.22 -19.86 21.78
N SER A 149 -30.00 -20.92 22.58
CA SER A 149 -30.86 -21.31 23.70
C SER A 149 -31.16 -20.19 24.70
N GLY A 150 -30.15 -19.42 25.09
CA GLY A 150 -30.31 -18.28 26.02
C GLY A 150 -31.09 -17.08 25.46
N ALA A 151 -31.40 -17.06 24.16
CA ALA A 151 -32.16 -16.00 23.50
C ALA A 151 -33.48 -16.49 22.86
N GLY A 152 -33.73 -17.81 22.81
CA GLY A 152 -34.89 -18.39 22.13
C GLY A 152 -34.94 -18.15 20.62
N ALA A 153 -33.80 -17.83 20.00
CA ALA A 153 -33.71 -17.31 18.63
C ALA A 153 -32.61 -18.00 17.81
N TYR A 154 -32.50 -17.64 16.53
CA TYR A 154 -31.48 -18.17 15.60
C TYR A 154 -30.43 -17.11 15.26
N THR A 155 -29.18 -17.51 15.05
CA THR A 155 -28.08 -16.58 14.73
C THR A 155 -28.04 -16.14 13.26
N SER A 156 -27.47 -14.96 13.00
CA SER A 156 -27.12 -14.47 11.67
C SER A 156 -25.85 -15.11 11.07
N GLY A 157 -25.03 -15.77 11.91
CA GLY A 157 -23.81 -16.47 11.50
C GLY A 157 -22.54 -15.59 11.52
N PRO A 158 -21.35 -16.18 11.26
CA PRO A 158 -20.06 -15.56 11.59
C PRO A 158 -19.77 -14.27 10.83
N LEU A 159 -20.13 -14.20 9.54
CA LEU A 159 -19.86 -13.04 8.69
C LEU A 159 -20.53 -11.76 9.23
N SER A 160 -21.71 -11.86 9.85
CA SER A 160 -22.36 -10.72 10.50
C SER A 160 -21.68 -10.25 11.79
N PHE A 161 -20.87 -11.10 12.42
CA PHE A 161 -19.98 -10.68 13.50
C PHE A 161 -18.65 -10.13 12.96
N MET A 162 -18.16 -10.63 11.82
CA MET A 162 -17.02 -10.02 11.12
C MET A 162 -17.29 -8.56 10.74
N ASP A 163 -18.53 -8.21 10.39
CA ASP A 163 -18.95 -6.81 10.17
C ASP A 163 -18.72 -5.90 11.40
N ILE A 164 -18.71 -6.45 12.63
CA ILE A 164 -18.37 -5.71 13.87
C ILE A 164 -16.85 -5.50 13.99
N PHE A 165 -16.03 -6.48 13.57
CA PHE A 165 -14.57 -6.32 13.54
C PHE A 165 -14.13 -5.37 12.42
N ASP A 166 -14.78 -5.44 11.25
CA ASP A 166 -14.65 -4.44 10.18
C ASP A 166 -15.00 -3.05 10.75
N ALA A 167 -16.10 -2.94 11.50
CA ALA A 167 -16.51 -1.71 12.16
C ALA A 167 -15.55 -1.22 13.26
N MET A 168 -14.89 -2.10 13.99
CA MET A 168 -13.91 -1.73 15.02
C MET A 168 -12.56 -1.33 14.43
N CYS A 169 -12.05 -2.03 13.40
CA CYS A 169 -10.87 -1.58 12.66
C CYS A 169 -11.16 -0.26 11.93
N PHE A 170 -12.41 -0.09 11.46
CA PHE A 170 -12.98 1.19 11.04
C PHE A 170 -12.94 2.22 12.18
N THR A 171 -13.11 1.87 13.45
CA THR A 171 -13.15 2.82 14.57
C THR A 171 -11.82 3.04 15.31
N VAL A 172 -10.77 2.21 15.15
CA VAL A 172 -9.56 2.27 16.01
C VAL A 172 -8.24 2.52 15.25
N SER A 173 -7.56 3.62 15.58
CA SER A 173 -6.25 4.00 15.03
C SER A 173 -5.06 3.46 15.82
N SER A 174 -3.88 3.46 15.19
CA SER A 174 -2.73 2.64 15.55
C SER A 174 -1.47 3.47 15.81
N ALA A 175 -0.79 3.26 16.95
CA ALA A 175 0.29 4.13 17.41
C ALA A 175 1.43 4.34 16.40
N GLY A 176 1.81 5.60 16.23
CA GLY A 176 2.66 6.03 15.12
C GLY A 176 1.91 6.18 13.80
N GLY A 177 0.57 6.34 13.84
CA GLY A 177 -0.21 6.82 12.72
C GLY A 177 -0.67 5.79 11.69
N ARG A 178 -0.74 4.48 12.04
CA ARG A 178 -1.39 3.53 11.11
C ARG A 178 -2.90 3.65 11.20
N ARG A 179 -3.55 3.17 10.14
CA ARG A 179 -4.84 2.52 10.31
C ARG A 179 -4.66 1.08 10.79
N GLY A 180 -5.68 0.56 11.47
CA GLY A 180 -5.82 -0.88 11.69
C GLY A 180 -5.72 -1.72 10.40
N ALA A 181 -5.48 -3.00 10.60
CA ALA A 181 -4.96 -3.90 9.59
C ALA A 181 -5.50 -5.31 9.86
N GLN A 182 -6.20 -5.94 8.92
CA GLN A 182 -6.85 -7.22 9.20
C GLN A 182 -6.82 -8.23 8.04
N MET A 183 -6.87 -9.50 8.43
CA MET A 183 -7.17 -10.63 7.57
C MET A 183 -8.09 -11.57 8.34
N GLY A 184 -9.17 -11.98 7.70
CA GLY A 184 -10.14 -12.95 8.20
C GLY A 184 -9.88 -14.28 7.54
N THR A 185 -9.74 -15.33 8.35
CA THR A 185 -9.57 -16.70 7.85
C THR A 185 -10.76 -17.57 8.22
N PHE A 186 -11.02 -18.59 7.40
CA PHE A 186 -12.20 -19.44 7.51
C PHE A 186 -11.90 -20.87 7.07
N ASP A 187 -12.37 -21.84 7.84
CA ASP A 187 -12.17 -23.26 7.65
C ASP A 187 -12.99 -23.83 6.48
N ILE A 188 -12.37 -24.65 5.64
CA ILE A 188 -12.99 -25.28 4.47
C ILE A 188 -14.16 -26.22 4.81
N ALA A 189 -14.28 -26.67 6.06
CA ALA A 189 -15.40 -27.48 6.54
C ALA A 189 -16.56 -26.68 7.17
N HIS A 190 -16.43 -25.36 7.40
CA HIS A 190 -17.48 -24.59 8.08
C HIS A 190 -18.75 -24.44 7.19
N PRO A 191 -19.98 -24.56 7.71
CA PRO A 191 -21.18 -24.55 6.86
C PRO A 191 -21.40 -23.28 6.03
N ASP A 192 -20.93 -22.13 6.53
CA ASP A 192 -21.03 -20.84 5.84
C ASP A 192 -19.84 -20.57 4.89
N ILE A 193 -18.93 -21.53 4.66
CA ILE A 193 -17.74 -21.39 3.80
C ILE A 193 -18.08 -20.93 2.38
N MET A 194 -19.21 -21.40 1.83
CA MET A 194 -19.68 -21.02 0.49
C MET A 194 -20.13 -19.56 0.42
N ASP A 195 -20.47 -18.93 1.55
CA ASP A 195 -20.80 -17.50 1.63
C ASP A 195 -19.53 -16.70 1.93
N PHE A 196 -18.59 -17.24 2.74
CA PHE A 196 -17.25 -16.65 2.95
C PHE A 196 -16.45 -16.52 1.63
N ILE A 197 -16.36 -17.58 0.82
CA ILE A 197 -15.68 -17.55 -0.49
C ILE A 197 -16.31 -16.50 -1.42
N LYS A 198 -17.61 -16.21 -1.26
CA LYS A 198 -18.34 -15.21 -2.06
C LYS A 198 -18.42 -13.84 -1.39
N ALA A 199 -17.89 -13.64 -0.19
CA ALA A 199 -18.18 -12.44 0.60
C ALA A 199 -17.71 -11.14 -0.06
N LYS A 200 -16.67 -11.19 -0.90
CA LYS A 200 -16.20 -10.07 -1.74
C LYS A 200 -16.81 -10.01 -3.15
N ARG A 201 -17.70 -10.94 -3.50
CA ARG A 201 -18.59 -10.82 -4.69
C ARG A 201 -19.87 -10.05 -4.36
N GLU A 202 -20.16 -9.88 -3.07
CA GLU A 202 -21.18 -8.97 -2.55
C GLU A 202 -20.49 -7.62 -2.27
N ASP A 203 -20.81 -6.59 -3.06
CA ASP A 203 -20.16 -5.29 -2.85
C ASP A 203 -20.51 -4.70 -1.47
N GLY A 204 -19.56 -3.95 -0.90
CA GLY A 204 -19.69 -3.31 0.40
C GLY A 204 -19.13 -4.10 1.58
N ARG A 205 -19.02 -5.43 1.46
CA ARG A 205 -18.83 -6.32 2.61
C ARG A 205 -17.37 -6.64 2.92
N LEU A 206 -17.04 -6.76 4.22
CA LEU A 206 -15.73 -7.15 4.76
C LEU A 206 -14.51 -6.39 4.19
N ARG A 207 -14.68 -5.10 3.85
CA ARG A 207 -13.65 -4.26 3.19
C ARG A 207 -12.39 -4.02 4.04
N GLN A 208 -12.38 -4.33 5.34
CA GLN A 208 -11.19 -4.24 6.21
C GLN A 208 -10.30 -5.48 6.23
N PHE A 209 -10.78 -6.56 5.64
CA PHE A 209 -10.11 -7.85 5.65
C PHE A 209 -9.56 -8.17 4.27
N ASN A 210 -8.31 -8.64 4.22
CA ASN A 210 -7.98 -9.69 3.26
C ASN A 210 -8.68 -10.98 3.72
N LEU A 211 -9.15 -11.83 2.79
CA LEU A 211 -9.80 -13.09 3.12
C LEU A 211 -8.93 -14.27 2.69
N SER A 212 -8.90 -15.35 3.48
CA SER A 212 -8.23 -16.59 3.08
C SER A 212 -8.91 -17.83 3.65
N CYS A 213 -9.02 -18.87 2.82
CA CYS A 213 -9.50 -20.18 3.24
C CYS A 213 -8.36 -20.97 3.89
N LEU A 214 -8.69 -21.67 4.97
CA LEU A 214 -7.83 -22.64 5.63
C LEU A 214 -8.17 -24.01 5.02
N ILE A 215 -7.26 -24.47 4.17
CA ILE A 215 -7.42 -25.66 3.34
C ILE A 215 -6.69 -26.83 3.99
N THR A 216 -7.42 -27.92 4.25
CA THR A 216 -6.90 -29.14 4.86
C THR A 216 -6.39 -30.13 3.82
N ASP A 217 -5.48 -31.00 4.24
CA ASP A 217 -4.98 -32.11 3.44
C ASP A 217 -6.12 -33.10 3.13
N GLU A 218 -7.04 -33.32 4.08
CA GLU A 218 -8.25 -34.13 3.90
C GLU A 218 -9.09 -33.61 2.71
N PHE A 219 -9.28 -32.29 2.61
CA PHE A 219 -9.99 -31.66 1.50
C PHE A 219 -9.26 -31.85 0.18
N MET A 220 -7.94 -31.61 0.15
CA MET A 220 -7.13 -31.77 -1.07
C MET A 220 -7.15 -33.20 -1.60
N GLN A 221 -7.06 -34.21 -0.72
CA GLN A 221 -7.21 -35.61 -1.14
C GLN A 221 -8.63 -35.91 -1.62
N ALA A 222 -9.67 -35.39 -0.97
CA ALA A 222 -11.06 -35.54 -1.43
C ALA A 222 -11.29 -34.91 -2.81
N VAL A 223 -10.66 -33.77 -3.12
CA VAL A 223 -10.67 -33.15 -4.46
C VAL A 223 -10.01 -34.06 -5.50
N LYS A 224 -8.83 -34.62 -5.19
CA LYS A 224 -8.10 -35.54 -6.08
C LYS A 224 -8.90 -36.80 -6.44
N ILE A 225 -9.48 -37.47 -5.44
CA ILE A 225 -10.21 -38.74 -5.62
C ILE A 225 -11.68 -38.56 -6.02
N ASN A 226 -12.13 -37.32 -6.27
CA ASN A 226 -13.52 -36.95 -6.56
C ASN A 226 -14.52 -37.32 -5.43
N GLY A 227 -14.04 -37.34 -4.19
CA GLY A 227 -14.80 -37.74 -3.01
C GLY A 227 -15.81 -36.70 -2.53
N SER A 228 -16.58 -37.08 -1.52
CA SER A 228 -17.45 -36.18 -0.76
C SER A 228 -16.66 -35.36 0.26
N TRP A 229 -17.19 -34.18 0.57
CA TRP A 229 -16.80 -33.31 1.66
C TRP A 229 -18.01 -33.05 2.55
N ASP A 230 -17.80 -33.01 3.86
CA ASP A 230 -18.84 -32.70 4.85
C ASP A 230 -18.64 -31.28 5.39
N LEU A 231 -19.70 -30.47 5.31
CA LEU A 231 -19.80 -29.20 6.01
C LEU A 231 -20.37 -29.45 7.41
N LEU A 232 -19.61 -29.03 8.42
CA LEU A 232 -19.79 -29.47 9.80
C LEU A 232 -19.46 -28.39 10.83
N PHE A 233 -20.10 -28.47 11.98
CA PHE A 233 -19.84 -27.61 13.14
C PHE A 233 -20.09 -28.40 14.44
N PRO A 234 -19.39 -28.12 15.56
CA PRO A 234 -19.61 -28.81 16.85
C PRO A 234 -21.08 -28.92 17.26
N VAL A 235 -21.45 -30.11 17.76
CA VAL A 235 -22.82 -30.40 18.23
C VAL A 235 -23.16 -29.63 19.51
N SER A 236 -24.42 -29.23 19.67
CA SER A 236 -24.95 -29.01 21.02
C SER A 236 -25.25 -30.35 21.70
N ARG A 237 -25.30 -30.37 23.04
CA ARG A 237 -25.58 -31.60 23.80
C ARG A 237 -26.92 -32.24 23.44
N HIS A 238 -27.95 -31.44 23.17
CA HIS A 238 -29.25 -31.94 22.75
C HIS A 238 -29.20 -32.62 21.37
N GLU A 239 -28.40 -32.08 20.44
CA GLU A 239 -28.17 -32.67 19.11
C GLU A 239 -27.24 -33.90 19.14
N TYR A 240 -26.51 -34.13 20.24
CA TYR A 240 -25.76 -35.37 20.46
C TYR A 240 -26.63 -36.49 21.04
N GLU A 241 -27.66 -36.12 21.82
CA GLU A 241 -28.64 -37.03 22.41
C GLU A 241 -29.78 -37.38 21.42
N ASP A 242 -29.85 -36.69 20.28
CA ASP A 242 -30.75 -36.92 19.14
C ASP A 242 -30.19 -38.00 18.18
N PRO A 243 -30.86 -39.17 18.02
CA PRO A 243 -30.37 -40.26 17.17
C PRO A 243 -30.44 -39.98 15.66
N ASP A 244 -31.21 -38.99 15.21
CA ASP A 244 -31.33 -38.63 13.79
C ASP A 244 -30.23 -37.64 13.35
N THR A 245 -29.50 -37.02 14.29
CA THR A 245 -28.40 -36.11 13.96
C THR A 245 -27.15 -36.89 13.51
N ARG A 246 -26.72 -36.66 12.26
CA ARG A 246 -25.46 -37.21 11.72
C ARG A 246 -24.24 -36.53 12.36
N ILE A 247 -23.42 -37.30 13.06
CA ILE A 247 -22.22 -36.81 13.77
C ILE A 247 -20.95 -37.40 13.14
N THR A 248 -19.89 -36.59 13.09
CA THR A 248 -18.52 -37.03 12.79
C THR A 248 -17.54 -36.39 13.76
N TRP A 249 -16.39 -37.01 14.01
CA TRP A 249 -15.37 -36.47 14.90
C TRP A 249 -14.34 -35.67 14.10
N ARG A 250 -13.99 -34.46 14.55
CA ARG A 250 -12.91 -33.64 13.96
C ARG A 250 -12.09 -32.94 15.04
N TYR A 251 -10.81 -32.69 14.74
CA TYR A 251 -10.02 -31.77 15.53
C TYR A 251 -10.59 -30.35 15.36
N TRP A 252 -10.74 -29.62 16.46
CA TRP A 252 -11.33 -28.28 16.48
C TRP A 252 -10.42 -27.36 17.29
N PRO A 253 -10.29 -26.05 16.95
CA PRO A 253 -9.43 -25.12 17.69
C PRO A 253 -9.84 -24.88 19.16
N VAL A 254 -11.01 -25.38 19.60
CA VAL A 254 -11.45 -25.35 21.00
C VAL A 254 -12.12 -26.69 21.35
N THR A 255 -11.72 -27.32 22.44
CA THR A 255 -12.32 -28.56 22.97
C THR A 255 -13.19 -28.32 24.21
N GLU A 256 -12.92 -27.26 24.98
CA GLU A 256 -13.67 -26.91 26.19
C GLU A 256 -15.14 -26.60 25.87
N GLY A 257 -16.06 -27.14 26.68
CA GLY A 257 -17.51 -26.96 26.52
C GLY A 257 -18.16 -27.83 25.45
N TYR A 258 -17.38 -28.50 24.60
CA TYR A 258 -17.88 -29.42 23.58
C TYR A 258 -17.76 -30.90 24.00
N ILE A 259 -18.49 -31.77 23.31
CA ILE A 259 -18.39 -33.23 23.51
C ILE A 259 -17.17 -33.73 22.74
N THR A 260 -16.25 -34.38 23.45
CA THR A 260 -14.96 -34.85 22.93
C THR A 260 -14.78 -36.36 23.09
N ASN A 261 -13.98 -36.96 22.21
CA ASN A 261 -13.53 -38.36 22.33
C ASN A 261 -12.14 -38.46 22.99
N ASN A 262 -11.66 -39.68 23.19
CA ASN A 262 -10.34 -39.96 23.77
C ASN A 262 -9.14 -39.52 22.89
N LEU A 263 -9.38 -39.12 21.63
CA LEU A 263 -8.38 -38.54 20.73
C LEU A 263 -8.36 -37.00 20.80
N GLY A 264 -9.16 -36.37 21.68
CA GLY A 264 -9.29 -34.92 21.76
C GLY A 264 -10.14 -34.29 20.64
N GLN A 265 -10.72 -35.10 19.75
CA GLN A 265 -11.59 -34.62 18.67
C GLN A 265 -12.96 -34.25 19.22
N VAL A 266 -13.56 -33.19 18.66
CA VAL A 266 -14.91 -32.73 18.96
C VAL A 266 -15.94 -33.46 18.08
N ALA A 267 -17.10 -33.77 18.67
CA ALA A 267 -18.27 -34.23 17.94
C ALA A 267 -18.88 -33.07 17.14
N CYS A 268 -18.94 -33.20 15.80
CA CYS A 268 -19.47 -32.20 14.90
C CYS A 268 -20.68 -32.74 14.12
N LYS A 269 -21.75 -31.95 14.06
CA LYS A 269 -22.94 -32.20 13.25
C LYS A 269 -22.61 -31.99 11.79
N ILE A 270 -22.94 -32.96 10.94
CA ILE A 270 -22.87 -32.80 9.48
C ILE A 270 -24.12 -32.03 9.03
N TYR A 271 -23.95 -30.76 8.70
CA TYR A 271 -25.01 -29.92 8.14
C TYR A 271 -25.29 -30.26 6.68
N LYS A 272 -24.25 -30.62 5.90
CA LYS A 272 -24.37 -30.88 4.46
C LYS A 272 -23.19 -31.66 3.90
N THR A 273 -23.47 -32.77 3.22
CA THR A 273 -22.49 -33.47 2.38
C THR A 273 -22.57 -32.95 0.94
N LEU A 274 -21.43 -32.73 0.27
CA LEU A 274 -21.34 -32.33 -1.15
C LEU A 274 -20.04 -32.84 -1.80
N PRO A 275 -19.92 -32.96 -3.13
CA PRO A 275 -18.64 -33.34 -3.76
C PRO A 275 -17.54 -32.31 -3.46
N ALA A 276 -16.35 -32.74 -3.04
CA ALA A 276 -15.25 -31.85 -2.68
C ALA A 276 -14.85 -30.91 -3.84
N ARG A 277 -14.85 -31.43 -5.08
CA ARG A 277 -14.63 -30.63 -6.29
C ARG A 277 -15.58 -29.43 -6.40
N ARG A 278 -16.81 -29.50 -5.89
CA ARG A 278 -17.76 -28.37 -5.95
C ARG A 278 -17.32 -27.16 -5.13
N LEU A 279 -16.58 -27.37 -4.03
CA LEU A 279 -15.94 -26.28 -3.29
C LEU A 279 -14.62 -25.86 -3.94
N TRP A 280 -13.85 -26.81 -4.46
CA TRP A 280 -12.62 -26.53 -5.21
C TRP A 280 -12.87 -25.61 -6.40
N ASP A 281 -13.80 -25.98 -7.29
CA ASP A 281 -14.15 -25.18 -8.47
C ASP A 281 -14.77 -23.82 -8.07
N LEU A 282 -15.41 -23.72 -6.89
CA LEU A 282 -15.90 -22.44 -6.36
C LEU A 282 -14.75 -21.53 -5.88
N ILE A 283 -13.75 -22.09 -5.18
CA ILE A 283 -12.55 -21.36 -4.75
C ILE A 283 -11.72 -20.99 -5.97
N MET A 284 -11.39 -21.96 -6.82
CA MET A 284 -10.59 -21.75 -8.03
C MET A 284 -11.20 -20.72 -8.96
N ALA A 285 -12.53 -20.74 -9.19
CA ALA A 285 -13.19 -19.65 -9.90
C ALA A 285 -13.02 -18.32 -9.14
N SER A 286 -13.24 -18.28 -7.82
CA SER A 286 -13.06 -17.05 -7.03
C SER A 286 -11.64 -16.47 -7.10
N THR A 287 -10.62 -17.32 -7.06
CA THR A 287 -9.22 -16.90 -7.08
C THR A 287 -8.74 -16.61 -8.51
N TYR A 288 -9.33 -17.25 -9.53
CA TYR A 288 -9.12 -16.95 -10.95
C TYR A 288 -9.80 -15.65 -11.38
N ASP A 289 -10.93 -15.29 -10.75
CA ASP A 289 -11.77 -14.12 -11.03
C ASP A 289 -11.42 -12.90 -10.17
N TYR A 290 -11.11 -13.10 -8.88
CA TYR A 290 -10.98 -12.05 -7.86
C TYR A 290 -9.74 -12.21 -6.96
N ALA A 291 -8.83 -13.16 -7.23
CA ALA A 291 -7.68 -13.59 -6.37
C ALA A 291 -7.98 -13.77 -4.86
N GLU A 292 -9.26 -13.80 -4.48
CA GLU A 292 -9.73 -13.99 -3.13
C GLU A 292 -10.90 -14.98 -3.09
N PRO A 293 -10.98 -15.82 -2.05
CA PRO A 293 -10.07 -15.88 -0.90
C PRO A 293 -8.68 -16.44 -1.26
N GLY A 294 -7.66 -15.96 -0.55
CA GLY A 294 -6.32 -16.54 -0.58
C GLY A 294 -6.29 -17.96 -0.01
N PHE A 295 -5.21 -18.69 -0.27
CA PHE A 295 -5.18 -20.14 -0.07
C PHE A 295 -4.07 -20.54 0.93
N ILE A 296 -4.45 -20.89 2.15
CA ILE A 296 -3.54 -21.30 3.22
C ILE A 296 -3.67 -22.81 3.41
N LEU A 297 -2.59 -23.56 3.20
CA LEU A 297 -2.54 -25.01 3.44
C LEU A 297 -2.28 -25.24 4.93
N ILE A 298 -3.37 -25.37 5.69
CA ILE A 298 -3.35 -25.18 7.14
C ILE A 298 -2.75 -26.37 7.88
N ASP A 299 -2.92 -27.58 7.35
CA ASP A 299 -2.33 -28.79 7.91
C ASP A 299 -0.82 -28.81 7.66
N GLN A 300 -0.36 -28.49 6.45
CA GLN A 300 1.06 -28.29 6.13
C GLN A 300 1.71 -27.18 6.95
N TYR A 301 0.98 -26.11 7.29
CA TYR A 301 1.46 -25.07 8.20
C TYR A 301 1.70 -25.64 9.62
N ASN A 302 0.74 -26.40 10.16
CA ASN A 302 0.80 -26.90 11.54
C ASN A 302 1.66 -28.16 11.70
N GLU A 303 1.78 -29.01 10.69
CA GLU A 303 2.63 -30.21 10.74
C GLU A 303 4.13 -29.85 10.75
N MET A 304 4.47 -28.76 10.07
CA MET A 304 5.81 -28.17 10.06
C MET A 304 6.02 -27.08 11.12
N ASN A 305 5.09 -26.90 12.06
CA ASN A 305 5.21 -25.98 13.19
C ASN A 305 6.08 -26.63 14.29
N ASN A 306 7.13 -25.94 14.75
CA ASN A 306 7.96 -26.46 15.84
C ASN A 306 7.20 -26.60 17.17
N ASN A 307 6.11 -25.84 17.34
CA ASN A 307 5.24 -25.85 18.51
C ASN A 307 3.97 -26.71 18.31
N TRP A 308 4.01 -27.69 17.41
CA TRP A 308 2.90 -28.60 17.07
C TRP A 308 2.19 -29.25 18.28
N PHE A 309 2.88 -29.34 19.42
CA PHE A 309 2.41 -29.91 20.69
C PHE A 309 1.60 -28.92 21.56
N CYS A 310 1.53 -27.63 21.20
CA CYS A 310 0.89 -26.61 22.04
C CYS A 310 0.18 -25.43 21.33
N GLU A 311 0.17 -25.34 19.99
CA GLU A 311 -0.48 -24.21 19.27
C GLU A 311 -1.00 -24.54 17.84
N ASN A 312 -1.80 -23.63 17.26
CA ASN A 312 -2.41 -23.70 15.91
C ASN A 312 -2.50 -22.27 15.29
N ILE A 313 -2.33 -22.03 13.96
CA ILE A 313 -1.84 -20.73 13.36
C ILE A 313 -2.76 -20.03 12.31
N ARG A 314 -2.73 -18.67 12.11
CA ARG A 314 -3.49 -17.80 11.12
C ARG A 314 -2.81 -16.50 10.45
N ALA A 315 -3.18 -15.20 10.69
CA ALA A 315 -3.40 -14.08 9.66
C ALA A 315 -2.70 -12.62 9.69
N THR A 316 -3.04 -11.64 8.77
CA THR A 316 -2.34 -10.34 8.26
C THR A 316 -3.01 -8.86 8.28
N ASN A 317 -2.85 -7.87 7.29
CA ASN A 317 -2.76 -6.33 7.50
C ASN A 317 -3.41 -5.13 6.53
N PRO A 318 -2.91 -3.85 6.18
CA PRO A 318 -3.71 -2.51 5.98
C PRO A 318 -3.49 -1.43 4.79
N CYS A 319 -4.29 -0.28 4.68
CA CYS A 319 -4.21 0.85 3.65
C CYS A 319 -4.37 2.45 3.96
N VAL A 320 -5.22 3.29 3.26
CA VAL A 320 -4.96 4.66 2.58
C VAL A 320 -6.19 5.69 2.49
N ALA A 321 -6.16 7.03 2.09
CA ALA A 321 -7.18 8.14 2.41
C ALA A 321 -8.00 9.08 1.41
N ALA A 322 -8.89 9.99 1.96
CA ALA A 322 -10.30 10.36 1.53
C ALA A 322 -10.76 11.67 0.79
N ASP A 323 -10.71 12.87 1.38
CA ASP A 323 -11.27 14.11 0.75
C ASP A 323 -10.32 14.69 -0.31
N THR A 324 -9.08 14.22 -0.26
CA THR A 324 -8.13 14.08 -1.35
C THR A 324 -8.79 13.73 -2.69
N ARG A 325 -8.56 14.55 -3.72
CA ARG A 325 -9.09 14.34 -5.08
C ARG A 325 -8.17 13.45 -5.90
N LEU A 326 -8.70 12.34 -6.41
CA LEU A 326 -8.07 11.52 -7.42
C LEU A 326 -8.20 12.19 -8.79
N HIS A 327 -7.20 12.06 -9.65
CA HIS A 327 -7.24 12.56 -11.03
C HIS A 327 -7.74 11.44 -11.95
N THR A 328 -8.94 11.56 -12.50
CA THR A 328 -9.68 10.51 -13.23
C THR A 328 -10.20 10.99 -14.58
N GLN A 329 -10.81 10.12 -15.39
CA GLN A 329 -11.53 10.51 -16.61
C GLN A 329 -12.58 11.61 -16.33
N TYR A 330 -13.30 11.49 -15.21
CA TYR A 330 -14.29 12.48 -14.75
C TYR A 330 -13.70 13.84 -14.30
N GLY A 331 -12.38 14.03 -14.32
CA GLY A 331 -11.69 15.23 -13.82
C GLY A 331 -10.99 15.00 -12.48
N MET A 332 -11.11 15.93 -11.53
CA MET A 332 -10.54 15.78 -10.18
C MET A 332 -11.65 15.60 -9.15
N ILE A 333 -11.89 14.36 -8.73
CA ILE A 333 -13.03 13.97 -7.87
C ILE A 333 -12.52 13.49 -6.50
N PRO A 334 -13.14 13.89 -5.36
CA PRO A 334 -12.76 13.37 -4.04
C PRO A 334 -12.88 11.84 -4.00
N ILE A 335 -11.88 11.11 -3.51
CA ILE A 335 -11.93 9.63 -3.55
C ILE A 335 -13.03 9.05 -2.66
N GLY A 336 -13.40 9.73 -1.56
CA GLY A 336 -14.60 9.38 -0.80
C GLY A 336 -15.92 9.53 -1.60
N GLU A 337 -15.96 10.38 -2.63
CA GLU A 337 -17.11 10.50 -3.54
C GLU A 337 -17.09 9.40 -4.60
N LEU A 338 -15.93 9.16 -5.23
CA LEU A 338 -15.73 8.04 -6.19
C LEU A 338 -16.07 6.68 -5.57
N TYR A 339 -15.82 6.52 -4.26
CA TYR A 339 -16.25 5.38 -3.46
C TYR A 339 -17.77 5.32 -3.28
N THR A 340 -18.39 6.49 -3.03
CA THR A 340 -19.83 6.58 -2.73
C THR A 340 -20.67 6.31 -3.99
N SER A 341 -20.14 6.64 -5.17
CA SER A 341 -20.74 6.25 -6.44
C SER A 341 -20.32 4.86 -6.92
N GLY A 342 -19.07 4.41 -6.68
CA GLY A 342 -18.57 3.06 -7.02
C GLY A 342 -17.86 2.97 -8.38
N ALA A 343 -16.98 3.93 -8.69
CA ALA A 343 -16.53 4.19 -10.06
C ALA A 343 -15.58 3.15 -10.67
N SER A 344 -15.78 2.80 -11.95
CA SER A 344 -14.64 2.37 -12.77
C SER A 344 -13.70 3.56 -12.96
N LEU A 345 -12.40 3.35 -12.71
CA LEU A 345 -11.45 4.45 -12.59
C LEU A 345 -10.36 4.35 -13.66
N THR A 346 -10.45 5.21 -14.68
CA THR A 346 -9.28 5.53 -15.51
C THR A 346 -8.51 6.65 -14.81
N VAL A 347 -7.48 6.29 -14.04
CA VAL A 347 -6.68 7.25 -13.26
C VAL A 347 -5.54 7.85 -14.09
N THR A 348 -5.24 9.11 -13.81
CA THR A 348 -4.04 9.77 -14.29
C THR A 348 -2.87 9.28 -13.44
N VAL A 349 -1.82 8.80 -14.10
CA VAL A 349 -0.55 8.42 -13.46
C VAL A 349 0.58 9.25 -14.07
N ASP A 350 1.50 9.75 -13.23
CA ASP A 350 2.68 10.45 -13.76
C ASP A 350 3.70 9.42 -14.26
N ASN A 351 4.21 9.61 -15.48
CA ASN A 351 5.15 8.70 -16.15
C ASN A 351 6.40 8.42 -15.31
N ARG A 352 6.71 9.29 -14.35
CA ARG A 352 7.82 9.16 -13.41
C ARG A 352 7.60 8.09 -12.35
N ALA A 353 6.39 7.60 -12.16
CA ALA A 353 6.10 6.41 -11.34
C ALA A 353 6.06 5.10 -12.14
N LEU A 354 6.00 5.18 -13.48
CA LEU A 354 5.84 4.03 -14.38
C LEU A 354 7.13 3.49 -15.01
N GLY A 355 8.25 4.22 -14.95
CA GLY A 355 9.46 3.89 -15.74
C GLY A 355 9.59 4.67 -17.04
N ILE A 356 8.47 4.95 -17.72
CA ILE A 356 8.41 5.58 -19.05
C ILE A 356 9.19 6.89 -19.10
N ASN A 357 10.35 6.92 -19.75
CA ASN A 357 11.33 8.00 -19.56
C ASN A 357 10.82 9.41 -19.95
N GLY A 358 11.30 10.44 -19.24
CA GLY A 358 10.86 11.83 -19.39
C GLY A 358 9.77 12.31 -18.41
N ARG A 359 9.19 13.49 -18.69
CA ARG A 359 8.11 14.14 -17.93
C ARG A 359 6.81 14.11 -18.74
N GLY A 360 5.71 13.78 -18.07
CA GLY A 360 4.42 13.54 -18.69
C GLY A 360 3.48 12.80 -17.76
N VAL A 361 2.31 12.45 -18.27
CA VAL A 361 1.35 11.54 -17.63
C VAL A 361 0.81 10.55 -18.66
N SER A 362 0.34 9.43 -18.16
CA SER A 362 -0.43 8.42 -18.89
C SER A 362 -1.74 8.20 -18.14
N THR A 363 -2.68 7.55 -18.80
CA THR A 363 -3.89 7.01 -18.19
C THR A 363 -3.69 5.53 -17.90
N ARG A 364 -4.35 5.03 -16.86
CA ARG A 364 -4.40 3.60 -16.50
C ARG A 364 -5.77 3.25 -15.94
N PRO A 365 -6.27 2.01 -16.15
CA PRO A 365 -7.33 1.49 -15.29
C PRO A 365 -6.84 1.43 -13.84
N SER A 366 -7.77 1.42 -12.91
CA SER A 366 -7.58 1.36 -11.46
C SER A 366 -8.80 0.70 -10.85
N VAL A 367 -8.59 -0.18 -9.87
CA VAL A 367 -9.70 -0.75 -9.08
C VAL A 367 -10.51 0.41 -8.49
N PRO A 368 -11.86 0.36 -8.46
CA PRO A 368 -12.69 1.40 -7.88
C PRO A 368 -12.19 1.89 -6.52
N ALA A 369 -12.56 3.12 -6.17
CA ALA A 369 -12.24 3.66 -4.86
C ALA A 369 -12.91 2.82 -3.77
N PHE A 370 -12.15 2.06 -2.98
CA PHE A 370 -12.65 1.19 -1.90
C PHE A 370 -12.33 1.77 -0.51
N MET A 371 -13.28 1.68 0.43
CA MET A 371 -13.09 2.19 1.79
C MET A 371 -12.24 1.23 2.61
N THR A 372 -11.02 1.66 2.90
CA THR A 372 -10.05 0.89 3.70
C THR A 372 -10.17 1.22 5.19
N ALA A 373 -11.42 1.46 5.67
CA ALA A 373 -11.97 1.74 7.03
C ALA A 373 -12.49 3.19 7.34
N ARG A 374 -12.96 3.46 8.58
CA ARG A 374 -13.79 4.65 8.95
C ARG A 374 -12.97 5.76 9.65
N GLU A 375 -11.90 5.43 10.38
CA GLU A 375 -11.06 6.37 11.15
C GLU A 375 -9.59 5.91 11.25
N ALA A 376 -8.72 6.42 10.38
CA ALA A 376 -7.27 6.34 10.60
C ALA A 376 -6.76 7.64 11.20
N ASP A 377 -5.58 7.60 11.80
CA ASP A 377 -4.77 8.78 12.00
C ASP A 377 -4.34 9.32 10.63
N VAL A 378 -4.85 10.49 10.27
CA VAL A 378 -4.60 11.15 8.99
C VAL A 378 -3.65 12.32 9.21
N TYR A 379 -2.69 12.44 8.31
CA TYR A 379 -1.68 13.50 8.33
C TYR A 379 -1.84 14.33 7.07
N ARG A 380 -2.01 15.64 7.27
CA ARG A 380 -2.04 16.66 6.22
C ARG A 380 -0.60 17.09 5.92
N VAL A 381 -0.06 16.55 4.85
CA VAL A 381 1.18 17.05 4.25
C VAL A 381 0.89 18.40 3.63
N VAL A 382 1.59 19.45 4.06
CA VAL A 382 1.53 20.79 3.47
C VAL A 382 2.88 21.11 2.84
N THR A 383 2.88 21.67 1.63
CA THR A 383 4.11 21.93 0.89
C THR A 383 4.46 23.42 0.76
N GLU A 384 5.76 23.74 0.75
CA GLU A 384 6.28 25.10 0.64
C GLU A 384 5.90 25.79 -0.69
N ASP A 385 5.56 25.05 -1.76
CA ASP A 385 4.99 25.67 -2.98
C ASP A 385 3.45 25.68 -2.98
N GLY A 386 2.77 25.10 -1.99
CA GLY A 386 1.36 25.35 -1.66
C GLY A 386 0.45 24.11 -1.62
N TYR A 387 0.79 23.08 -2.39
CA TYR A 387 0.05 21.82 -2.52
C TYR A 387 -0.09 21.10 -1.17
N GLU A 388 -1.18 20.36 -0.99
CA GLU A 388 -1.41 19.56 0.21
C GLU A 388 -2.22 18.29 -0.06
N ILE A 389 -2.10 17.31 0.82
CA ILE A 389 -2.79 16.03 0.75
C ILE A 389 -2.95 15.45 2.15
N LYS A 390 -4.07 14.78 2.37
CA LYS A 390 -4.35 14.00 3.57
C LYS A 390 -4.18 12.52 3.28
N ALA A 391 -3.40 11.83 4.11
CA ALA A 391 -3.17 10.39 3.99
C ALA A 391 -2.86 9.74 5.34
N THR A 392 -2.97 8.42 5.45
CA THR A 392 -2.45 7.69 6.62
C THR A 392 -0.93 7.74 6.60
N ALA A 393 -0.29 7.60 7.75
CA ALA A 393 1.17 7.53 7.82
C ALA A 393 1.74 6.29 7.06
N TRP A 394 0.88 5.41 6.55
CA TRP A 394 1.22 4.10 6.00
C TRP A 394 0.89 3.99 4.50
N HIS A 395 0.27 5.03 3.93
CA HIS A 395 0.18 5.25 2.49
C HIS A 395 1.56 5.52 1.91
N ASP A 396 1.94 4.81 0.85
CA ASP A 396 3.12 5.14 0.08
C ASP A 396 2.90 6.43 -0.71
N PHE A 397 3.99 7.15 -0.90
CA PHE A 397 4.18 8.32 -1.71
C PHE A 397 5.30 7.97 -2.69
N TYR A 398 5.02 8.11 -3.97
CA TYR A 398 6.07 8.53 -4.90
C TYR A 398 6.58 9.89 -4.39
N THR A 399 7.85 10.24 -4.53
CA THR A 399 8.66 11.34 -3.94
C THR A 399 9.96 11.69 -4.86
N GLN A 400 11.12 12.35 -4.65
CA GLN A 400 12.20 12.39 -5.75
C GLN A 400 12.72 11.09 -6.44
N ARG A 401 13.45 10.20 -5.75
CA ARG A 401 14.26 9.08 -6.30
C ARG A 401 13.88 7.54 -6.10
N GLY A 402 12.69 7.12 -5.64
CA GLY A 402 12.26 5.80 -5.04
C GLY A 402 11.08 5.82 -3.98
N LYS A 403 9.91 5.15 -4.13
CA LYS A 403 8.67 5.32 -3.28
C LYS A 403 8.76 4.98 -1.76
N ILE A 404 8.04 5.72 -0.89
CA ILE A 404 8.16 5.80 0.60
C ILE A 404 6.82 6.04 1.28
N LYS A 405 6.56 5.63 2.54
CA LYS A 405 5.30 5.89 3.23
C LYS A 405 5.31 7.23 3.98
N LEU A 406 4.13 7.72 4.34
CA LEU A 406 3.95 9.07 4.88
C LEU A 406 4.58 9.31 6.27
N GLN A 407 4.50 8.36 7.20
CA GLN A 407 5.13 8.40 8.55
C GLN A 407 6.64 8.70 8.49
N ASP A 408 7.21 8.43 7.31
CA ASP A 408 8.62 8.47 7.03
C ASP A 408 8.99 9.88 6.54
N LEU A 409 8.18 10.45 5.64
CA LEU A 409 8.40 11.78 5.06
C LEU A 409 8.53 12.84 6.17
N LYS A 410 9.32 13.88 5.94
CA LYS A 410 9.58 14.95 6.91
C LYS A 410 9.57 16.34 6.26
N PRO A 411 9.39 17.43 7.05
CA PRO A 411 9.65 18.78 6.58
C PRO A 411 11.04 18.91 5.96
N GLY A 412 11.10 19.58 4.81
CA GLY A 412 12.30 19.66 3.99
C GLY A 412 12.16 18.91 2.65
N ASP A 413 11.26 17.95 2.51
CA ASP A 413 11.41 16.92 1.50
C ASP A 413 10.62 17.12 0.16
N GLU A 414 11.15 16.75 -1.02
CA GLU A 414 10.56 17.01 -2.37
C GLU A 414 9.32 16.18 -2.90
N LEU A 415 8.05 16.67 -2.95
CA LEU A 415 6.84 16.03 -3.58
C LEU A 415 6.70 16.34 -5.11
N LEU A 416 5.87 15.62 -5.91
CA LEU A 416 5.66 15.68 -7.39
C LEU A 416 4.32 16.34 -7.42
N VAL A 417 4.29 17.44 -8.12
CA VAL A 417 3.13 17.78 -8.88
C VAL A 417 3.24 17.04 -10.21
N GLN A 418 2.11 16.53 -10.67
CA GLN A 418 1.90 16.02 -12.02
C GLN A 418 2.65 16.84 -13.10
N SER A 419 3.41 16.18 -13.97
CA SER A 419 4.28 16.86 -14.97
C SER A 419 3.72 16.93 -16.39
N GLY A 420 2.62 16.24 -16.66
CA GLY A 420 1.90 16.28 -17.92
C GLY A 420 0.46 16.76 -17.75
N LYS A 421 -0.19 17.07 -18.87
CA LYS A 421 -1.61 17.36 -18.93
C LYS A 421 -2.40 16.07 -18.67
N GLY A 422 -3.11 16.00 -17.54
CA GLY A 422 -3.97 14.89 -17.16
C GLY A 422 -5.36 14.94 -17.82
N GLN A 423 -6.26 14.14 -17.26
CA GLN A 423 -7.63 13.99 -17.74
C GLN A 423 -8.56 15.11 -17.26
N PHE A 424 -9.65 15.35 -17.98
CA PHE A 424 -10.66 16.38 -17.73
C PHE A 424 -12.03 15.77 -18.02
N GLY A 425 -13.01 16.05 -17.15
CA GLY A 425 -14.39 15.56 -17.32
C GLY A 425 -15.16 16.33 -18.40
N ALA A 426 -16.42 15.94 -18.61
CA ALA A 426 -17.25 16.46 -19.71
C ALA A 426 -17.96 17.80 -19.44
N GLN A 427 -17.84 18.42 -18.26
CA GLN A 427 -18.77 19.50 -17.87
C GLN A 427 -18.40 20.91 -18.35
N GLY A 428 -19.41 21.68 -18.77
CA GLY A 428 -19.31 23.13 -19.01
C GLY A 428 -18.50 23.57 -20.23
N SER A 429 -18.68 24.83 -20.64
CA SER A 429 -18.02 25.43 -21.80
C SER A 429 -16.92 26.43 -21.40
N ALA A 430 -16.09 26.84 -22.37
CA ALA A 430 -15.05 27.85 -22.17
C ALA A 430 -15.63 29.20 -21.71
N GLU A 431 -16.82 29.55 -22.20
CA GLU A 431 -17.57 30.77 -21.88
C GLU A 431 -18.15 30.71 -20.47
N LEU A 432 -18.64 29.53 -20.04
CA LEU A 432 -19.11 29.32 -18.66
C LEU A 432 -17.94 29.45 -17.68
N GLY A 433 -16.83 28.77 -17.97
CA GLY A 433 -15.59 28.91 -17.20
C GLY A 433 -15.14 30.37 -17.14
N MET A 434 -15.08 31.06 -18.29
CA MET A 434 -14.71 32.48 -18.38
C MET A 434 -15.62 33.37 -17.53
N LEU A 435 -16.93 33.16 -17.57
CA LEU A 435 -17.89 33.93 -16.79
C LEU A 435 -17.71 33.71 -15.28
N ILE A 436 -17.53 32.46 -14.84
CA ILE A 436 -17.27 32.11 -13.44
C ILE A 436 -15.91 32.69 -12.99
N GLY A 437 -14.87 32.65 -13.83
CA GLY A 437 -13.55 33.20 -13.54
C GLY A 437 -13.53 34.73 -13.40
N LEU A 438 -14.22 35.45 -14.28
CA LEU A 438 -14.40 36.90 -14.18
C LEU A 438 -15.18 37.31 -12.93
N ILE A 439 -16.16 36.49 -12.50
CA ILE A 439 -16.90 36.73 -11.26
C ILE A 439 -16.08 36.33 -10.03
N THR A 440 -15.18 35.33 -10.14
CA THR A 440 -14.27 34.91 -9.04
C THR A 440 -13.27 36.00 -8.69
N GLY A 441 -12.69 36.68 -9.69
CA GLY A 441 -11.84 37.85 -9.50
C GLY A 441 -12.63 39.14 -9.28
N ASP A 442 -12.40 40.13 -10.15
CA ASP A 442 -13.01 41.46 -10.21
C ASP A 442 -14.52 41.54 -9.90
N GLY A 443 -15.32 40.55 -10.34
CA GLY A 443 -16.77 40.54 -10.12
C GLY A 443 -17.19 40.36 -8.67
N HIS A 444 -18.50 40.44 -8.41
CA HIS A 444 -19.04 40.34 -7.04
C HIS A 444 -20.51 39.91 -7.00
N PHE A 445 -20.99 39.56 -5.81
CA PHE A 445 -22.40 39.32 -5.54
C PHE A 445 -22.93 40.36 -4.54
N THR A 446 -24.15 40.85 -4.76
CA THR A 446 -24.88 41.70 -3.79
C THR A 446 -26.30 41.15 -3.58
N ARG A 447 -27.11 41.82 -2.74
CA ARG A 447 -28.52 41.47 -2.52
C ARG A 447 -29.44 42.67 -2.70
N THR A 448 -30.61 42.45 -3.30
CA THR A 448 -31.67 43.46 -3.39
C THR A 448 -32.25 43.76 -2.01
N LYS A 449 -33.05 44.84 -1.88
CA LYS A 449 -33.88 45.09 -0.69
C LYS A 449 -34.83 43.93 -0.34
N LYS A 450 -35.14 43.05 -1.30
CA LYS A 450 -35.92 41.81 -1.12
C LYS A 450 -35.04 40.57 -0.86
N LYS A 451 -33.78 40.75 -0.40
CA LYS A 451 -32.76 39.73 -0.10
C LYS A 451 -32.31 38.82 -1.26
N GLN A 452 -32.87 38.98 -2.48
CA GLN A 452 -32.49 38.23 -3.67
C GLN A 452 -31.05 38.52 -4.10
N ALA A 453 -30.28 37.50 -4.47
CA ALA A 453 -28.91 37.67 -4.96
C ALA A 453 -28.87 38.33 -6.34
N ILE A 454 -27.79 39.07 -6.59
CA ILE A 454 -27.44 39.65 -7.89
C ILE A 454 -25.96 39.32 -8.14
N ALA A 455 -25.65 38.74 -9.31
CA ALA A 455 -24.28 38.50 -9.75
C ALA A 455 -23.82 39.66 -10.64
N TYR A 456 -22.59 40.11 -10.46
CA TYR A 456 -21.97 41.19 -11.22
C TYR A 456 -20.64 40.75 -11.85
N VAL A 457 -20.53 40.91 -13.16
CA VAL A 457 -19.23 41.00 -13.84
C VAL A 457 -18.79 42.46 -13.84
N ASN A 458 -17.55 42.72 -13.44
CA ASN A 458 -16.94 44.04 -13.37
C ASN A 458 -15.80 44.11 -14.42
N LEU A 459 -15.70 45.22 -15.17
CA LEU A 459 -14.72 45.40 -16.24
C LEU A 459 -14.13 46.81 -16.18
N TRP A 460 -12.80 46.91 -16.07
CA TRP A 460 -12.08 48.17 -15.93
C TRP A 460 -11.21 48.47 -17.16
N ASN A 461 -10.93 49.75 -17.39
CA ASN A 461 -9.97 50.23 -18.40
C ASN A 461 -10.19 49.60 -19.78
N ASP A 462 -9.24 48.82 -20.30
CA ASP A 462 -9.32 48.27 -21.66
C ASP A 462 -10.17 46.99 -21.72
N ASP A 463 -10.34 46.30 -20.59
CA ASP A 463 -11.12 45.07 -20.46
C ASP A 463 -12.63 45.31 -20.70
N ARG A 464 -13.05 46.59 -20.69
CA ARG A 464 -14.36 47.05 -21.18
C ARG A 464 -14.67 46.56 -22.61
N VAL A 465 -13.67 46.27 -23.44
CA VAL A 465 -13.86 45.71 -24.79
C VAL A 465 -14.57 44.35 -24.77
N LEU A 466 -14.47 43.60 -23.67
CA LEU A 466 -15.11 42.29 -23.49
C LEU A 466 -16.62 42.40 -23.19
N ALA A 467 -17.11 43.57 -22.78
CA ALA A 467 -18.46 43.77 -22.28
C ALA A 467 -19.59 43.34 -23.26
N PRO A 468 -19.52 43.60 -24.58
CA PRO A 468 -20.55 43.16 -25.51
C PRO A 468 -20.65 41.62 -25.58
N ALA A 469 -19.51 40.93 -25.67
CA ALA A 469 -19.45 39.47 -25.75
C ALA A 469 -19.94 38.80 -24.46
N ILE A 470 -19.49 39.29 -23.30
CA ILE A 470 -19.95 38.80 -22.00
C ILE A 470 -21.45 39.02 -21.83
N SER A 471 -21.97 40.19 -22.23
CA SER A 471 -23.41 40.47 -22.13
C SER A 471 -24.23 39.60 -23.07
N ALA A 472 -23.76 39.34 -24.29
CA ALA A 472 -24.42 38.42 -25.22
C ALA A 472 -24.50 36.99 -24.63
N TYR A 473 -23.40 36.48 -24.06
CA TYR A 473 -23.38 35.16 -23.44
C TYR A 473 -24.26 35.07 -22.18
N VAL A 474 -24.21 36.08 -21.29
CA VAL A 474 -25.11 36.18 -20.14
C VAL A 474 -26.58 36.19 -20.57
N ASN A 475 -26.90 36.85 -21.68
CA ASN A 475 -28.26 36.86 -22.24
C ASN A 475 -28.67 35.50 -22.83
N SER A 476 -27.78 34.75 -23.50
CA SER A 476 -28.10 33.39 -23.94
C SER A 476 -28.33 32.43 -22.77
N LEU A 477 -27.58 32.56 -21.66
CA LEU A 477 -27.76 31.71 -20.48
C LEU A 477 -29.10 31.95 -19.77
N ILE A 478 -29.55 33.20 -19.66
CA ILE A 478 -30.78 33.54 -18.92
C ILE A 478 -32.06 33.49 -19.77
N ALA A 479 -31.95 33.39 -21.10
CA ALA A 479 -33.10 33.34 -22.00
C ALA A 479 -34.07 32.20 -21.64
N GLY A 480 -33.56 30.98 -21.41
CA GLY A 480 -34.37 29.83 -21.00
C GLY A 480 -34.91 29.90 -19.56
N ILE A 481 -34.53 30.90 -18.76
CA ILE A 481 -34.88 31.05 -17.34
C ILE A 481 -35.96 32.15 -17.16
N SER A 482 -36.20 32.98 -18.18
CA SER A 482 -37.10 34.13 -18.12
C SER A 482 -38.55 33.74 -18.42
N CYS A 483 -39.21 33.01 -17.51
CA CYS A 483 -40.61 32.58 -17.62
C CYS A 483 -41.65 33.72 -17.47
N ALA A 484 -41.37 34.93 -17.97
CA ALA A 484 -42.21 36.11 -17.87
C ALA A 484 -42.40 36.76 -19.25
N PRO A 485 -43.54 37.41 -19.54
CA PRO A 485 -43.88 37.99 -20.84
C PRO A 485 -43.15 39.33 -21.12
N ARG A 486 -41.86 39.41 -20.79
CA ARG A 486 -40.95 40.52 -21.06
C ARG A 486 -39.56 39.95 -21.29
N ASP A 487 -38.94 40.28 -22.42
CA ASP A 487 -37.54 39.92 -22.71
C ASP A 487 -36.61 40.51 -21.64
N TYR A 488 -36.12 39.66 -20.74
CA TYR A 488 -35.17 40.06 -19.71
C TYR A 488 -33.76 40.11 -20.30
N HIS A 489 -33.45 41.21 -20.97
CA HIS A 489 -32.15 41.44 -21.60
C HIS A 489 -31.26 42.32 -20.71
N VAL A 490 -30.16 41.76 -20.22
CA VAL A 490 -29.11 42.47 -19.47
C VAL A 490 -28.28 43.28 -20.47
N LYS A 491 -27.90 44.51 -20.08
CA LYS A 491 -27.01 45.37 -20.87
C LYS A 491 -25.82 45.84 -20.01
N PRO A 492 -24.63 46.06 -20.59
CA PRO A 492 -23.51 46.63 -19.83
C PRO A 492 -23.82 48.07 -19.41
N VAL A 493 -23.57 48.39 -18.14
CA VAL A 493 -23.77 49.72 -17.57
C VAL A 493 -22.41 50.40 -17.41
N ALA A 494 -22.20 51.47 -18.18
CA ALA A 494 -20.96 52.24 -18.14
C ALA A 494 -20.98 53.31 -17.03
N VAL A 495 -19.82 53.49 -16.38
CA VAL A 495 -19.55 54.58 -15.43
C VAL A 495 -18.30 55.34 -15.91
N PRO A 496 -18.44 56.27 -16.88
CA PRO A 496 -17.29 56.88 -17.57
C PRO A 496 -16.29 57.56 -16.62
N LYS A 497 -16.78 58.21 -15.56
CA LYS A 497 -15.97 58.87 -14.51
C LYS A 497 -15.05 57.92 -13.71
N ARG A 498 -15.13 56.60 -13.92
CA ARG A 498 -14.29 55.57 -13.28
C ARG A 498 -13.63 54.61 -14.27
N ASN A 499 -13.71 54.91 -15.57
CA ASN A 499 -13.24 54.04 -16.66
C ASN A 499 -13.75 52.58 -16.55
N TYR A 500 -15.03 52.43 -16.18
CA TYR A 500 -15.61 51.19 -15.65
C TYR A 500 -16.91 50.81 -16.37
N ILE A 501 -17.15 49.51 -16.56
CA ILE A 501 -18.42 48.92 -17.00
C ILE A 501 -18.76 47.75 -16.07
N PHE A 502 -20.04 47.54 -15.77
CA PHE A 502 -20.51 46.32 -15.10
C PHE A 502 -21.72 45.69 -15.80
N ILE A 503 -21.89 44.38 -15.60
CA ILE A 503 -23.01 43.57 -16.09
C ILE A 503 -23.61 42.88 -14.87
N GLY A 504 -24.78 43.33 -14.42
CA GLY A 504 -25.43 42.85 -13.19
C GLY A 504 -26.77 42.15 -13.47
N SER A 505 -26.99 40.95 -12.93
CA SER A 505 -28.21 40.16 -13.19
C SER A 505 -28.64 39.26 -12.03
N ILE A 506 -29.96 39.20 -11.79
CA ILE A 506 -30.59 38.30 -10.81
C ILE A 506 -30.77 36.90 -11.40
N LEU A 507 -31.13 36.79 -12.68
CA LEU A 507 -31.28 35.49 -13.34
C LEU A 507 -29.92 34.78 -13.49
N LEU A 508 -28.84 35.54 -13.74
CA LEU A 508 -27.49 35.00 -13.72
C LEU A 508 -27.10 34.47 -12.33
N ALA A 509 -27.46 35.17 -11.26
CA ALA A 509 -27.17 34.70 -9.90
C ALA A 509 -27.83 33.34 -9.62
N ARG A 510 -29.08 33.16 -10.05
CA ARG A 510 -29.82 31.88 -9.94
C ARG A 510 -29.22 30.77 -10.80
N TYR A 511 -28.78 31.09 -12.02
CA TYR A 511 -28.13 30.12 -12.90
C TYR A 511 -26.80 29.63 -12.31
N LEU A 512 -26.01 30.54 -11.74
CA LEU A 512 -24.76 30.19 -11.07
C LEU A 512 -24.97 29.43 -9.75
N GLU A 513 -26.07 29.70 -9.04
CA GLU A 513 -26.49 29.00 -7.82
C GLU A 513 -26.78 27.50 -8.08
N HIS A 514 -27.20 27.11 -9.30
CA HIS A 514 -27.33 25.70 -9.71
C HIS A 514 -25.98 24.95 -9.70
N TYR A 515 -24.89 25.61 -10.12
CA TYR A 515 -23.52 25.08 -10.02
C TYR A 515 -22.88 25.31 -8.63
N GLY A 516 -23.68 25.68 -7.63
CA GLY A 516 -23.20 25.98 -6.28
C GLY A 516 -22.34 27.24 -6.18
N PHE A 517 -22.28 28.09 -7.22
CA PHE A 517 -21.43 29.29 -7.26
C PHE A 517 -22.20 30.53 -6.81
N THR A 518 -21.92 30.99 -5.59
CA THR A 518 -22.71 31.97 -4.84
C THR A 518 -21.82 33.02 -4.17
N GLN A 519 -22.42 33.99 -3.48
CA GLN A 519 -21.68 34.97 -2.66
C GLN A 519 -20.76 34.32 -1.62
N GLN A 520 -21.12 33.15 -1.09
CA GLN A 520 -20.35 32.43 -0.07
C GLN A 520 -19.26 31.53 -0.67
N SER A 521 -19.47 30.98 -1.87
CA SER A 521 -18.56 30.06 -2.56
C SER A 521 -17.68 30.71 -3.64
N LYS A 522 -17.85 32.02 -3.92
CA LYS A 522 -17.07 32.82 -4.90
C LYS A 522 -15.56 32.56 -4.89
N PHE A 523 -14.98 32.31 -3.71
CA PHE A 523 -13.54 32.10 -3.51
C PHE A 523 -13.17 30.62 -3.25
N LYS A 524 -13.88 29.71 -3.94
CA LYS A 524 -13.51 28.31 -4.16
C LYS A 524 -13.72 27.99 -5.65
N VAL A 525 -13.02 26.99 -6.17
CA VAL A 525 -13.32 26.42 -7.50
C VAL A 525 -14.61 25.58 -7.41
N PRO A 526 -15.64 25.84 -8.24
CA PRO A 526 -16.87 25.02 -8.26
C PRO A 526 -16.70 23.64 -8.90
N GLU A 527 -17.57 22.69 -8.57
CA GLU A 527 -17.53 21.32 -9.12
C GLU A 527 -17.62 21.26 -10.65
N VAL A 528 -18.36 22.17 -11.29
CA VAL A 528 -18.43 22.26 -12.77
C VAL A 528 -17.08 22.63 -13.43
N ILE A 529 -16.11 23.12 -12.65
CA ILE A 529 -14.73 23.36 -13.09
C ILE A 529 -13.83 22.15 -12.74
N TRP A 530 -14.05 21.48 -11.61
CA TRP A 530 -13.32 20.27 -11.22
C TRP A 530 -13.63 19.05 -12.10
N ARG A 531 -14.89 18.93 -12.54
CA ARG A 531 -15.43 17.97 -13.53
C ARG A 531 -15.43 18.55 -14.95
N GLY A 532 -14.82 19.73 -15.11
CA GLY A 532 -14.97 20.55 -16.29
C GLY A 532 -14.12 20.07 -17.45
N THR A 533 -14.59 20.33 -18.67
CA THR A 533 -13.80 20.14 -19.89
C THR A 533 -12.49 20.93 -19.81
N GLU A 534 -11.46 20.49 -20.54
CA GLU A 534 -10.20 21.24 -20.64
C GLU A 534 -10.45 22.71 -21.07
N ALA A 535 -11.46 22.91 -21.94
CA ALA A 535 -11.94 24.22 -22.37
C ALA A 535 -12.58 25.03 -21.23
N CYS A 536 -13.46 24.43 -20.43
CA CYS A 536 -14.07 25.05 -19.24
C CYS A 536 -13.03 25.45 -18.19
N ALA A 537 -12.13 24.53 -17.82
CA ALA A 537 -11.06 24.76 -16.87
C ALA A 537 -10.08 25.86 -17.35
N LYS A 538 -9.68 25.83 -18.64
CA LYS A 538 -8.87 26.89 -19.25
C LYS A 538 -9.60 28.23 -19.31
N GLY A 539 -10.90 28.25 -19.60
CA GLY A 539 -11.73 29.45 -19.60
C GLY A 539 -11.75 30.13 -18.24
N TYR A 540 -11.99 29.35 -17.19
CA TYR A 540 -11.95 29.80 -15.80
C TYR A 540 -10.58 30.39 -15.42
N LEU A 541 -9.49 29.67 -15.68
CA LEU A 541 -8.13 30.13 -15.40
C LEU A 541 -7.78 31.40 -16.19
N ARG A 542 -8.04 31.42 -17.51
CA ARG A 542 -7.80 32.57 -18.40
C ARG A 542 -8.50 33.82 -17.91
N ALA A 543 -9.75 33.69 -17.45
CA ALA A 543 -10.54 34.79 -16.92
C ALA A 543 -10.08 35.27 -15.54
N LEU A 544 -9.83 34.36 -14.61
CA LEU A 544 -9.39 34.70 -13.26
C LEU A 544 -8.01 35.38 -13.27
N PHE A 545 -7.06 34.86 -14.06
CA PHE A 545 -5.77 35.52 -14.28
C PHE A 545 -5.87 36.80 -15.12
N HIS A 546 -6.92 36.98 -15.92
CA HIS A 546 -7.15 38.24 -16.62
C HIS A 546 -7.65 39.37 -15.71
N ALA A 547 -8.51 39.05 -14.73
CA ALA A 547 -8.95 40.00 -13.72
C ALA A 547 -7.85 40.28 -12.67
N ASP A 548 -7.52 39.27 -11.86
CA ASP A 548 -6.70 39.43 -10.64
C ASP A 548 -5.21 39.11 -10.86
N GLY A 549 -4.85 38.72 -12.09
CA GLY A 549 -3.49 38.31 -12.46
C GLY A 549 -2.64 39.39 -13.13
N THR A 550 -1.34 39.12 -13.28
CA THR A 550 -0.37 40.08 -13.81
C THR A 550 0.85 39.39 -14.44
N VAL A 551 1.28 39.88 -15.61
CA VAL A 551 2.62 39.63 -16.16
C VAL A 551 3.64 40.47 -15.42
N ASN A 552 4.43 39.86 -14.55
CA ASN A 552 5.43 40.50 -13.71
C ASN A 552 6.85 40.21 -14.24
N ILE A 553 7.46 41.24 -14.82
CA ILE A 553 8.87 41.27 -15.24
C ILE A 553 9.71 41.85 -14.09
N SER A 554 10.91 41.31 -13.83
CA SER A 554 11.81 41.84 -12.79
C SER A 554 12.40 43.21 -13.17
N SER A 555 12.80 44.01 -12.18
CA SER A 555 13.34 45.37 -12.37
C SER A 555 14.57 45.43 -13.29
N ASN A 556 15.38 44.37 -13.33
CA ASN A 556 16.52 44.22 -14.23
C ASN A 556 16.17 43.62 -15.61
N GLY A 557 14.88 43.39 -15.90
CA GLY A 557 14.39 42.80 -17.16
C GLY A 557 14.75 41.32 -17.38
N GLN A 558 15.49 40.66 -16.50
CA GLN A 558 16.06 39.32 -16.76
C GLN A 558 15.07 38.17 -16.56
N SER A 559 13.97 38.37 -15.83
CA SER A 559 12.98 37.32 -15.55
C SER A 559 11.55 37.82 -15.71
N CYS A 560 10.65 36.89 -16.06
CA CYS A 560 9.22 37.14 -16.18
C CYS A 560 8.44 36.02 -15.47
N SER A 561 7.32 36.36 -14.85
CA SER A 561 6.43 35.43 -14.13
C SER A 561 4.98 35.85 -14.33
N ILE A 562 4.07 34.89 -14.43
CA ILE A 562 2.63 35.15 -14.31
C ILE A 562 2.30 35.05 -12.82
N ARG A 563 1.52 36.00 -12.30
CA ARG A 563 1.13 36.03 -10.89
C ARG A 563 -0.37 36.21 -10.75
N LEU A 564 -0.97 35.60 -9.73
CA LEU A 564 -2.35 35.77 -9.30
C LEU A 564 -2.35 36.05 -7.80
N ALA A 565 -2.88 37.20 -7.37
CA ALA A 565 -2.88 37.58 -5.95
C ALA A 565 -4.26 37.34 -5.31
N SER A 566 -4.30 36.86 -4.07
CA SER A 566 -5.55 36.74 -3.31
C SER A 566 -5.31 36.67 -1.79
N SER A 567 -6.26 37.20 -1.02
CA SER A 567 -6.34 36.99 0.43
C SER A 567 -7.03 35.67 0.81
N TYR A 568 -7.49 34.88 -0.16
CA TYR A 568 -8.08 33.56 0.02
C TYR A 568 -7.11 32.47 -0.44
N VAL A 569 -6.27 31.99 0.48
CA VAL A 569 -5.26 30.95 0.16
C VAL A 569 -5.87 29.63 -0.34
N SER A 570 -7.11 29.32 0.05
CA SER A 570 -7.88 28.18 -0.48
C SER A 570 -8.08 28.27 -2.00
N LEU A 571 -8.51 29.44 -2.50
CA LEU A 571 -8.68 29.66 -3.94
C LEU A 571 -7.37 29.47 -4.70
N LEU A 572 -6.25 29.90 -4.12
CA LEU A 572 -4.93 29.70 -4.73
C LEU A 572 -4.53 28.23 -4.75
N LYS A 573 -4.86 27.43 -3.73
CA LYS A 573 -4.64 25.97 -3.73
C LYS A 573 -5.53 25.25 -4.75
N ASP A 574 -6.80 25.62 -4.82
CA ASP A 574 -7.74 25.09 -5.82
C ASP A 574 -7.21 25.34 -7.25
N VAL A 575 -6.85 26.59 -7.55
CA VAL A 575 -6.25 27.01 -8.83
C VAL A 575 -4.92 26.30 -9.09
N GLN A 576 -4.13 26.05 -8.05
CA GLN A 576 -2.86 25.32 -8.15
C GLN A 576 -3.04 23.84 -8.52
N MET A 577 -4.13 23.19 -8.08
CA MET A 577 -4.49 21.84 -8.52
C MET A 577 -5.01 21.82 -9.97
N LEU A 578 -5.84 22.79 -10.37
CA LEU A 578 -6.23 22.97 -11.79
C LEU A 578 -5.02 23.15 -12.71
N LEU A 579 -4.08 24.01 -12.32
CA LEU A 579 -2.84 24.24 -13.07
C LEU A 579 -1.97 22.98 -13.11
N ALA A 580 -1.81 22.27 -11.98
CA ALA A 580 -1.11 20.98 -11.94
C ALA A 580 -1.70 19.97 -12.92
N ASN A 581 -3.03 19.90 -13.02
CA ASN A 581 -3.67 18.97 -13.94
C ASN A 581 -3.48 19.36 -15.42
N LEU A 582 -3.29 20.65 -15.72
CA LEU A 582 -2.80 21.11 -17.04
C LEU A 582 -1.30 20.88 -17.26
N GLY A 583 -0.60 20.24 -16.31
CA GLY A 583 0.85 20.14 -16.33
C GLY A 583 1.53 21.51 -16.23
N ILE A 584 1.02 22.41 -15.39
CA ILE A 584 1.57 23.74 -15.11
C ILE A 584 1.95 23.79 -13.62
N PHE A 585 3.24 23.79 -13.32
CA PHE A 585 3.73 23.93 -11.96
C PHE A 585 3.69 25.39 -11.50
N CYS A 586 3.19 25.63 -10.29
CA CYS A 586 3.07 26.98 -9.73
C CYS A 586 3.32 27.01 -8.22
N ARG A 587 3.50 28.22 -7.68
CA ARG A 587 4.05 28.46 -6.34
C ARG A 587 3.23 29.46 -5.55
N ILE A 588 2.62 29.05 -4.44
CA ILE A 588 1.94 29.96 -3.52
C ILE A 588 2.98 30.58 -2.55
N ARG A 589 2.93 31.89 -2.38
CA ARG A 589 3.75 32.66 -1.41
C ARG A 589 2.89 33.62 -0.63
N LYS A 590 3.30 33.92 0.60
CA LYS A 590 2.78 35.08 1.34
C LYS A 590 3.37 36.34 0.71
N ARG A 591 2.50 37.23 0.24
CA ARG A 591 2.86 38.45 -0.49
C ARG A 591 2.91 39.66 0.44
N ARG A 592 1.94 39.78 1.37
CA ARG A 592 1.86 40.87 2.35
C ARG A 592 1.24 40.40 3.67
N GLU A 593 1.72 40.96 4.77
CA GLU A 593 1.08 40.79 6.08
C GLU A 593 -0.28 41.50 6.18
N ALA A 594 -1.10 41.02 7.11
CA ALA A 594 -2.32 41.69 7.52
C ALA A 594 -1.97 43.03 8.18
N SER A 595 -2.63 44.11 7.76
CA SER A 595 -2.46 45.44 8.35
C SER A 595 -3.62 46.34 7.97
N ASP A 596 -3.85 47.43 8.72
CA ASP A 596 -4.60 48.55 8.17
C ASP A 596 -3.84 49.15 6.97
N ARG A 597 -4.58 49.54 5.93
CA ARG A 597 -4.02 50.19 4.73
C ARG A 597 -4.98 51.27 4.25
N LEU A 598 -4.43 52.42 3.84
CA LEU A 598 -5.19 53.43 3.09
C LEU A 598 -5.54 52.88 1.72
N LEU A 599 -6.83 52.61 1.48
CA LEU A 599 -7.39 52.19 0.19
C LEU A 599 -8.44 53.22 -0.29
N PRO A 600 -8.75 53.27 -1.59
CA PRO A 600 -9.77 54.16 -2.12
C PRO A 600 -11.14 53.92 -1.46
N ASP A 601 -11.78 54.98 -0.97
CA ASP A 601 -13.04 54.92 -0.21
C ASP A 601 -14.29 54.65 -1.07
N GLY A 602 -14.11 54.41 -2.37
CA GLY A 602 -15.18 54.26 -3.35
C GLY A 602 -15.89 55.57 -3.72
N LYS A 603 -15.43 56.74 -3.25
CA LYS A 603 -15.95 58.08 -3.59
C LYS A 603 -14.89 59.00 -4.21
N GLY A 604 -13.62 58.76 -3.93
CA GLY A 604 -12.47 59.50 -4.47
C GLY A 604 -11.44 59.92 -3.42
N GLY A 605 -11.69 59.63 -2.14
CA GLY A 605 -10.71 59.78 -1.06
C GLY A 605 -9.99 58.46 -0.74
N MET A 606 -9.10 58.51 0.23
CA MET A 606 -8.44 57.34 0.81
C MET A 606 -8.90 57.17 2.26
N LYS A 607 -9.22 55.94 2.67
CA LYS A 607 -9.62 55.62 4.05
C LYS A 607 -8.82 54.39 4.54
N PRO A 608 -8.44 54.29 5.82
CA PRO A 608 -7.90 53.04 6.37
C PRO A 608 -8.96 51.93 6.33
N TYR A 609 -8.56 50.76 5.83
CA TYR A 609 -9.32 49.51 5.89
C TYR A 609 -8.44 48.39 6.47
N PRO A 610 -8.96 47.54 7.37
CA PRO A 610 -8.25 46.37 7.87
C PRO A 610 -8.11 45.32 6.76
N CYS A 611 -6.90 45.17 6.24
CA CYS A 611 -6.59 44.23 5.18
C CYS A 611 -6.11 42.90 5.77
N LYS A 612 -6.70 41.79 5.30
CA LYS A 612 -6.19 40.44 5.55
C LYS A 612 -4.77 40.26 4.98
N ALA A 613 -4.07 39.23 5.44
CA ALA A 613 -2.86 38.77 4.78
C ALA A 613 -3.15 38.41 3.32
N ASP A 614 -2.21 38.75 2.44
CA ASP A 614 -2.33 38.62 0.99
C ASP A 614 -1.30 37.61 0.49
N TYR A 615 -1.69 36.74 -0.42
CA TYR A 615 -0.86 35.67 -0.99
C TYR A 615 -0.77 35.85 -2.51
N GLU A 616 0.28 35.33 -3.12
CA GLU A 616 0.43 35.25 -4.57
C GLU A 616 0.74 33.84 -5.03
N LEU A 617 0.04 33.36 -6.05
CA LEU A 617 0.39 32.20 -6.84
C LEU A 617 1.25 32.67 -8.02
N ILE A 618 2.42 32.08 -8.17
CA ILE A 618 3.44 32.45 -9.17
C ILE A 618 3.65 31.28 -10.14
N VAL A 619 3.56 31.56 -11.44
CA VAL A 619 3.92 30.64 -12.53
C VAL A 619 5.18 31.18 -13.22
N ASP A 620 6.22 30.35 -13.29
CA ASP A 620 7.54 30.71 -13.82
C ASP A 620 8.15 29.60 -14.70
N GLY A 621 9.33 29.85 -15.25
CA GLY A 621 10.10 28.85 -16.00
C GLY A 621 9.35 28.27 -17.21
N GLU A 622 9.41 26.96 -17.37
CA GLU A 622 8.70 26.21 -18.41
C GLU A 622 7.17 26.30 -18.25
N SER A 623 6.68 26.34 -17.00
CA SER A 623 5.24 26.41 -16.71
C SER A 623 4.63 27.75 -17.12
N ARG A 624 5.42 28.84 -17.16
CA ARG A 624 5.01 30.10 -17.79
C ARG A 624 4.72 29.92 -19.28
N GLU A 625 5.53 29.13 -19.99
CA GLU A 625 5.31 28.89 -21.42
C GLU A 625 4.05 28.06 -21.66
N ARG A 626 3.90 26.97 -20.90
CA ARG A 626 2.67 26.16 -20.91
C ARG A 626 1.43 26.99 -20.56
N PHE A 627 1.54 27.92 -19.61
CA PHE A 627 0.49 28.89 -19.31
C PHE A 627 0.22 29.84 -20.48
N MET A 628 1.23 30.49 -21.06
CA MET A 628 1.01 31.49 -22.11
C MET A 628 0.54 30.88 -23.44
N GLN A 629 0.95 29.64 -23.75
CA GLN A 629 0.50 28.88 -24.91
C GLN A 629 -0.89 28.26 -24.70
N GLY A 630 -1.15 27.68 -23.52
CA GLY A 630 -2.38 26.92 -23.25
C GLY A 630 -3.52 27.72 -22.61
N ILE A 631 -3.21 28.82 -21.93
CA ILE A 631 -4.16 29.67 -21.17
C ILE A 631 -4.04 31.12 -21.67
N GLY A 632 -2.97 31.85 -21.32
CA GLY A 632 -2.81 33.27 -21.62
C GLY A 632 -3.88 34.18 -20.98
N PHE A 633 -4.07 35.37 -21.52
CA PHE A 633 -5.06 36.35 -21.05
C PHE A 633 -6.13 36.66 -22.12
N LEU A 634 -7.30 37.17 -21.72
CA LEU A 634 -8.41 37.46 -22.64
C LEU A 634 -8.14 38.57 -23.67
N THR A 635 -7.31 39.58 -23.35
CA THR A 635 -7.02 40.71 -24.26
C THR A 635 -5.60 40.62 -24.84
N PRO A 636 -5.37 40.97 -26.12
CA PRO A 636 -4.03 41.00 -26.71
C PRO A 636 -3.04 41.86 -25.91
N GLU A 637 -3.49 42.98 -25.35
CA GLU A 637 -2.65 43.92 -24.62
C GLU A 637 -2.01 43.33 -23.35
N LYS A 638 -2.77 42.55 -22.55
CA LYS A 638 -2.20 41.85 -21.39
C LYS A 638 -1.23 40.72 -21.79
N ASN A 639 -1.40 40.14 -22.99
CA ASN A 639 -0.45 39.20 -23.57
C ASN A 639 0.80 39.89 -24.18
N ARG A 640 0.68 41.11 -24.73
CA ARG A 640 1.76 41.86 -25.40
C ARG A 640 2.99 42.03 -24.50
N LYS A 641 2.77 42.38 -23.23
CA LYS A 641 3.83 42.51 -22.22
C LYS A 641 4.65 41.22 -22.02
N TYR A 642 4.07 40.04 -22.29
CA TYR A 642 4.84 38.80 -22.35
C TYR A 642 5.57 38.65 -23.69
N GLY A 643 4.86 38.83 -24.80
CA GLY A 643 5.40 38.70 -26.17
C GLY A 643 6.63 39.56 -26.44
N GLU A 644 6.61 40.81 -26.00
CA GLU A 644 7.76 41.74 -26.11
C GLU A 644 8.95 41.32 -25.25
N TRP A 645 8.71 40.68 -24.11
CA TRP A 645 9.79 40.20 -23.25
C TRP A 645 10.48 38.95 -23.80
N VAL A 646 9.73 38.01 -24.42
CA VAL A 646 10.27 36.75 -24.96
C VAL A 646 10.99 36.91 -26.30
N LYS A 647 10.58 37.88 -27.13
CA LYS A 647 10.93 37.99 -28.56
C LYS A 647 12.35 37.57 -28.93
N ASP A 648 13.35 38.07 -28.21
CA ASP A 648 14.78 37.89 -28.49
C ASP A 648 15.50 37.08 -27.39
N ARG A 649 14.79 36.16 -26.70
CA ARG A 649 15.32 35.39 -25.54
C ARG A 649 15.23 33.87 -25.69
N LEU A 650 16.35 33.20 -25.40
CA LEU A 650 16.38 31.75 -25.16
C LEU A 650 15.71 31.42 -23.81
N LEU A 651 14.62 30.66 -23.86
CA LEU A 651 13.82 30.28 -22.69
C LEU A 651 14.29 28.97 -22.05
N ARG A 652 14.09 28.85 -20.72
CA ARG A 652 14.33 27.59 -20.00
C ARG A 652 13.29 26.55 -20.40
N LYS A 653 13.72 25.53 -21.15
CA LYS A 653 12.90 24.39 -21.61
C LYS A 653 12.58 23.36 -20.51
N THR A 654 13.12 23.51 -19.30
CA THR A 654 13.01 22.50 -18.24
C THR A 654 12.69 23.09 -16.86
N GLN A 655 11.68 22.52 -16.22
CA GLN A 655 11.37 22.65 -14.80
C GLN A 655 11.33 21.25 -14.16
N SER A 656 11.81 21.09 -12.93
CA SER A 656 11.78 19.80 -12.22
C SER A 656 10.35 19.37 -11.85
N PHE A 657 9.44 20.35 -11.81
CA PHE A 657 7.97 20.26 -11.89
C PHE A 657 7.16 20.18 -10.59
N THR A 658 7.78 20.37 -9.42
CA THR A 658 7.38 19.56 -8.25
C THR A 658 7.65 20.30 -6.88
N THR A 659 6.98 19.97 -5.74
CA THR A 659 6.74 20.81 -4.50
C THR A 659 7.19 20.27 -3.09
N LYS A 660 7.91 21.04 -2.24
CA LYS A 660 8.57 20.53 -0.97
C LYS A 660 7.60 20.38 0.19
N ILE A 661 7.62 19.34 1.02
CA ILE A 661 7.00 19.36 2.35
C ILE A 661 7.55 20.52 3.19
N ALA A 662 6.67 21.48 3.52
CA ALA A 662 6.93 22.49 4.53
C ALA A 662 6.61 21.95 5.93
N ASP A 663 5.56 21.13 6.03
CA ASP A 663 4.97 20.68 7.29
C ASP A 663 4.20 19.37 7.09
N ILE A 664 4.11 18.54 8.13
CA ILE A 664 3.27 17.34 8.17
C ILE A 664 2.47 17.37 9.47
N VAL A 665 1.28 17.92 9.38
CA VAL A 665 0.42 18.15 10.54
C VAL A 665 -0.52 16.97 10.69
N TYR A 666 -0.61 16.39 11.88
CA TYR A 666 -1.68 15.45 12.20
C TYR A 666 -3.05 16.16 12.09
N ASP A 667 -3.90 15.69 11.18
CA ASP A 667 -5.18 16.30 10.79
C ASP A 667 -6.37 15.69 11.54
N GLY A 668 -6.10 14.85 12.55
CA GLY A 668 -7.11 14.12 13.30
C GLY A 668 -7.44 12.76 12.69
N ARG A 669 -8.59 12.21 13.08
CA ARG A 669 -9.07 10.89 12.67
C ARG A 669 -10.19 11.03 11.66
N GLN A 670 -10.05 10.42 10.48
CA GLN A 670 -10.94 10.60 9.33
C GLN A 670 -11.14 9.27 8.58
N PRO A 671 -12.22 9.10 7.80
CA PRO A 671 -12.37 7.96 6.88
C PRO A 671 -11.26 7.95 5.86
N VAL A 672 -10.86 6.76 5.42
CA VAL A 672 -9.71 6.57 4.53
C VAL A 672 -10.06 5.48 3.49
N PHE A 673 -9.76 5.74 2.21
CA PHE A 673 -10.11 4.98 1.00
C PHE A 673 -8.87 4.78 0.13
N ASP A 674 -8.83 3.72 -0.68
CA ASP A 674 -7.74 3.45 -1.61
C ASP A 674 -8.26 3.08 -3.01
N THR A 675 -7.35 3.03 -3.97
CA THR A 675 -7.60 2.56 -5.33
C THR A 675 -6.32 1.91 -5.85
N THR A 676 -6.40 0.64 -6.21
CA THR A 676 -5.22 -0.13 -6.61
C THR A 676 -4.93 0.11 -8.08
N GLN A 677 -3.74 0.63 -8.38
CA GLN A 677 -3.22 0.84 -9.73
C GLN A 677 -1.86 0.15 -9.86
N ALA A 678 -1.81 -1.13 -10.22
CA ALA A 678 -0.71 -2.02 -9.86
C ALA A 678 0.54 -1.94 -10.73
N ASP A 679 0.57 -1.13 -11.79
CA ASP A 679 1.81 -0.62 -12.43
C ASP A 679 2.67 0.09 -11.36
N HIS A 680 3.48 -0.69 -10.65
CA HIS A 680 4.20 -0.33 -9.44
C HIS A 680 3.35 0.15 -8.24
N ASN A 681 2.02 -0.04 -8.26
CA ASN A 681 1.08 0.48 -7.25
C ASN A 681 1.12 2.04 -7.20
N THR A 682 0.62 2.76 -8.24
CA THR A 682 0.73 4.23 -8.39
C THR A 682 -0.53 5.01 -8.84
N VAL A 683 -0.93 6.06 -8.10
CA VAL A 683 -2.01 6.99 -8.50
C VAL A 683 -1.67 8.46 -8.22
N VAL A 684 -2.37 9.43 -8.84
CA VAL A 684 -2.21 10.89 -8.60
C VAL A 684 -3.38 11.46 -7.79
N PHE A 685 -3.06 12.04 -6.62
CA PHE A 685 -3.98 12.62 -5.64
C PHE A 685 -3.63 14.09 -5.31
N ASN A 686 -4.54 15.05 -5.48
CA ASN A 686 -4.26 16.50 -5.32
C ASN A 686 -3.03 16.98 -6.13
N GLY A 687 -2.77 16.36 -7.28
CA GLY A 687 -1.57 16.51 -8.10
C GLY A 687 -0.35 15.69 -7.64
N LEU A 688 -0.45 14.95 -6.54
CA LEU A 688 0.65 14.27 -5.82
C LEU A 688 0.54 12.74 -5.85
N VAL A 689 1.63 12.05 -6.20
CA VAL A 689 1.60 10.60 -6.56
C VAL A 689 1.93 9.61 -5.42
N THR A 690 1.26 8.43 -5.31
CA THR A 690 1.16 7.57 -4.08
C THR A 690 0.99 6.01 -4.25
N GLY A 691 0.77 5.15 -3.20
CA GLY A 691 0.58 3.66 -3.31
C GLY A 691 0.42 2.75 -2.03
N GLN A 692 0.57 1.40 -2.13
CA GLN A 692 0.14 0.32 -1.16
C GLN A 692 1.16 -0.84 -0.81
N CYS A 693 0.91 -1.71 0.22
CA CYS A 693 1.76 -2.83 0.77
C CYS A 693 1.06 -3.86 1.76
N GLY A 694 1.68 -5.00 2.16
CA GLY A 694 1.25 -5.93 3.27
C GLY A 694 2.28 -7.04 3.74
N GLU A 695 1.99 -7.91 4.75
CA GLU A 695 2.87 -9.03 5.26
C GLU A 695 2.27 -10.38 5.85
N GLN A 696 2.46 -10.81 7.13
CA GLN A 696 2.69 -12.24 7.58
C GLN A 696 1.88 -12.80 8.83
N GLY A 697 1.83 -14.15 9.10
CA GLY A 697 0.86 -14.87 10.00
C GLY A 697 1.35 -15.87 11.12
N LEU A 698 0.50 -16.14 12.15
CA LEU A 698 0.88 -16.46 13.57
C LEU A 698 -0.18 -17.25 14.42
N PRO A 699 0.15 -17.86 15.60
CA PRO A 699 -0.83 -18.44 16.55
C PRO A 699 -1.63 -17.37 17.35
N PRO A 700 -2.68 -17.75 18.12
CA PRO A 700 -3.42 -16.83 18.98
C PRO A 700 -2.53 -16.03 19.94
N TYR A 701 -2.72 -14.71 20.00
CA TYR A 701 -1.84 -13.73 20.67
C TYR A 701 -0.37 -13.70 20.17
N GLY A 702 0.00 -14.51 19.19
CA GLY A 702 1.34 -14.56 18.62
C GLY A 702 1.76 -13.22 18.00
N ALA A 703 3.08 -13.03 17.85
CA ALA A 703 3.71 -11.79 17.42
C ALA A 703 4.65 -11.98 16.22
N CYS A 704 4.56 -11.09 15.24
CA CYS A 704 5.36 -11.05 14.02
C CYS A 704 6.64 -10.22 14.24
N LEU A 705 7.66 -10.87 14.80
CA LEU A 705 9.02 -10.35 14.90
C LEU A 705 9.80 -10.75 13.63
N LEU A 706 10.12 -9.79 12.76
CA LEU A 706 10.71 -10.05 11.44
C LEU A 706 12.13 -9.48 11.28
N GLY A 707 12.90 -10.11 10.41
CA GLY A 707 14.19 -9.63 9.91
C GLY A 707 14.45 -10.14 8.48
N SER A 708 15.41 -9.56 7.78
CA SER A 708 15.83 -10.06 6.45
C SER A 708 17.32 -9.84 6.20
N ILE A 709 18.00 -10.81 5.61
CA ILE A 709 19.39 -10.67 5.15
C ILE A 709 19.42 -10.27 3.68
N ASN A 710 20.25 -9.29 3.32
CA ASN A 710 20.52 -8.95 1.93
C ASN A 710 21.51 -9.92 1.30
N LEU A 711 21.05 -10.86 0.48
CA LEU A 711 21.91 -11.87 -0.15
C LEU A 711 22.97 -11.28 -1.08
N THR A 712 22.76 -10.08 -1.65
CA THR A 712 23.67 -9.53 -2.65
C THR A 712 25.04 -9.13 -2.08
N LYS A 713 25.15 -8.98 -0.75
CA LYS A 713 26.41 -8.69 -0.05
C LYS A 713 27.45 -9.80 -0.13
N PHE A 714 27.02 -11.04 -0.36
CA PHE A 714 27.88 -12.23 -0.27
C PHE A 714 28.37 -12.74 -1.63
N VAL A 715 28.05 -12.08 -2.75
CA VAL A 715 28.62 -12.49 -4.05
C VAL A 715 30.03 -11.93 -4.23
N ARG A 716 30.96 -12.79 -4.63
CA ARG A 716 32.34 -12.46 -5.01
C ARG A 716 32.50 -12.65 -6.52
N GLU A 717 33.27 -11.76 -7.15
CA GLU A 717 33.55 -11.76 -8.60
C GLU A 717 32.29 -11.88 -9.50
N PRO A 718 31.22 -11.11 -9.23
CA PRO A 718 29.94 -11.25 -9.93
C PRO A 718 30.07 -11.06 -11.45
N PHE A 719 29.18 -11.72 -12.20
CA PHE A 719 29.12 -11.73 -13.67
C PHE A 719 30.33 -12.34 -14.41
N THR A 720 31.39 -12.73 -13.70
CA THR A 720 32.50 -13.52 -14.26
C THR A 720 32.17 -15.02 -14.30
N ASP A 721 33.02 -15.84 -14.93
CA ASP A 721 32.95 -17.30 -14.80
C ASP A 721 33.47 -17.82 -13.44
N CYS A 722 34.03 -16.93 -12.60
CA CYS A 722 34.49 -17.20 -11.23
C CYS A 722 33.49 -16.73 -10.15
N ALA A 723 32.30 -16.26 -10.56
CA ALA A 723 31.26 -15.72 -9.70
C ALA A 723 30.80 -16.77 -8.67
N ARG A 724 30.84 -16.42 -7.38
CA ARG A 724 30.51 -17.35 -6.29
C ARG A 724 29.91 -16.64 -5.09
N PHE A 725 29.18 -17.40 -4.28
CA PHE A 725 28.58 -16.93 -3.03
C PHE A 725 29.49 -17.26 -1.83
N ASP A 726 29.64 -16.32 -0.90
CA ASP A 726 30.44 -16.41 0.32
C ASP A 726 29.60 -16.99 1.47
N TRP A 727 29.70 -18.31 1.62
CA TRP A 727 28.95 -19.07 2.61
C TRP A 727 29.45 -18.90 4.04
N ASP A 728 30.63 -18.29 4.25
CA ASP A 728 31.22 -18.12 5.57
C ASP A 728 30.82 -16.78 6.17
N GLU A 729 30.94 -15.68 5.41
CA GLU A 729 30.41 -14.38 5.86
C GLU A 729 28.87 -14.41 5.97
N PHE A 730 28.18 -15.08 5.04
CA PHE A 730 26.71 -15.24 5.12
C PHE A 730 26.28 -15.90 6.44
N ARG A 731 26.91 -17.03 6.81
CA ARG A 731 26.58 -17.73 8.05
C ARG A 731 26.89 -16.87 9.27
N GLU A 732 27.99 -16.13 9.29
CA GLU A 732 28.31 -15.28 10.45
C GLU A 732 27.36 -14.08 10.60
N VAL A 733 26.92 -13.46 9.50
CA VAL A 733 25.86 -12.44 9.53
C VAL A 733 24.53 -13.05 10.02
N VAL A 734 24.16 -14.27 9.61
CA VAL A 734 23.00 -15.00 10.17
C VAL A 734 23.16 -15.17 11.68
N ARG A 735 24.31 -15.66 12.16
CA ARG A 735 24.54 -15.93 13.60
C ARG A 735 24.36 -14.68 14.45
N VAL A 736 25.05 -13.60 14.09
CA VAL A 736 24.99 -12.34 14.85
C VAL A 736 23.60 -11.70 14.79
N PHE A 737 22.93 -11.74 13.63
CA PHE A 737 21.57 -11.22 13.47
C PHE A 737 20.52 -12.06 14.24
N THR A 738 20.77 -13.35 14.45
CA THR A 738 19.89 -14.23 15.22
C THR A 738 19.83 -13.81 16.69
N ARG A 739 20.98 -13.51 17.31
CA ARG A 739 21.00 -12.92 18.67
C ARG A 739 20.36 -11.53 18.69
N MET A 740 20.58 -10.72 17.66
CA MET A 740 19.98 -9.40 17.56
C MET A 740 18.44 -9.48 17.58
N LEU A 741 17.83 -10.46 16.90
CA LEU A 741 16.39 -10.70 16.96
C LEU A 741 15.93 -11.26 18.31
N ASP A 742 16.69 -12.17 18.95
CA ASP A 742 16.38 -12.62 20.32
C ASP A 742 16.31 -11.45 21.32
N ASN A 743 17.21 -10.47 21.21
CA ASN A 743 17.22 -9.30 22.08
C ASN A 743 16.05 -8.33 21.84
N VAL A 744 15.39 -8.37 20.66
CA VAL A 744 14.18 -7.56 20.39
C VAL A 744 12.99 -8.03 21.24
N VAL A 745 12.96 -9.30 21.66
CA VAL A 745 11.89 -9.86 22.50
C VAL A 745 11.74 -9.06 23.80
N GLU A 746 12.82 -8.57 24.40
CA GLU A 746 12.76 -7.80 25.65
C GLU A 746 12.22 -6.36 25.46
N ILE A 747 12.34 -5.81 24.25
CA ILE A 747 11.87 -4.46 23.90
C ILE A 747 10.64 -4.50 22.95
N ASN A 748 9.83 -5.55 23.05
CA ASN A 748 8.70 -5.80 22.13
C ASN A 748 7.62 -4.69 22.14
N GLY A 749 7.34 -4.08 23.30
CA GLY A 749 6.34 -3.01 23.45
C GLY A 749 4.89 -3.40 23.09
N LEU A 750 4.53 -4.68 23.14
CA LEU A 750 3.18 -5.18 22.85
C LEU A 750 2.17 -4.76 23.94
N PRO A 751 0.90 -4.44 23.60
CA PRO A 751 -0.07 -3.89 24.54
C PRO A 751 -0.71 -4.91 25.47
N LEU A 752 -1.08 -6.09 24.96
CA LEU A 752 -1.78 -7.10 25.76
C LEU A 752 -0.79 -7.92 26.58
N PRO A 753 -1.10 -8.25 27.85
CA PRO A 753 -0.29 -9.17 28.65
C PRO A 753 -0.01 -10.49 27.94
N GLN A 754 -1.04 -11.08 27.32
CA GLN A 754 -0.98 -12.37 26.63
C GLN A 754 -0.03 -12.34 25.41
N GLN A 755 0.05 -11.21 24.71
CA GLN A 755 0.98 -11.02 23.59
C GLN A 755 2.44 -10.93 24.06
N ARG A 756 2.66 -10.31 25.24
CA ARG A 756 3.99 -10.28 25.89
C ARG A 756 4.38 -11.65 26.43
N GLU A 757 3.46 -12.35 27.06
CA GLU A 757 3.62 -13.71 27.56
C GLU A 757 3.99 -14.67 26.42
N GLU A 758 3.23 -14.71 25.32
CA GLU A 758 3.53 -15.56 24.17
C GLU A 758 4.91 -15.28 23.54
N ILE A 759 5.26 -14.00 23.32
CA ILE A 759 6.59 -13.69 22.73
C ILE A 759 7.73 -13.99 23.71
N GLN A 760 7.56 -13.79 25.02
CA GLN A 760 8.60 -14.11 26.02
C GLN A 760 8.75 -15.61 26.27
N ARG A 761 7.63 -16.36 26.28
CA ARG A 761 7.58 -17.82 26.50
C ARG A 761 8.14 -18.62 25.33
N LYS A 762 7.87 -18.20 24.09
CA LYS A 762 8.22 -18.94 22.86
C LYS A 762 9.33 -18.31 22.02
N ARG A 763 9.59 -17.00 22.21
CA ARG A 763 10.68 -16.22 21.58
C ARG A 763 10.73 -16.30 20.04
N ARG A 764 9.56 -16.58 19.44
CA ARG A 764 9.33 -16.74 17.99
C ARG A 764 9.81 -15.50 17.23
N HIS A 765 10.66 -15.70 16.24
CA HIS A 765 10.98 -14.70 15.23
C HIS A 765 11.03 -15.31 13.82
N GLY A 766 11.08 -14.45 12.82
CA GLY A 766 11.12 -14.79 11.40
C GLY A 766 12.20 -14.01 10.68
N MET A 767 13.40 -14.56 10.64
CA MET A 767 14.48 -14.14 9.75
C MET A 767 14.22 -14.70 8.36
N GLY A 768 14.16 -13.82 7.38
CA GLY A 768 14.15 -14.18 5.96
C GLY A 768 15.39 -13.65 5.27
N TYR A 769 15.27 -13.52 3.96
CA TYR A 769 16.26 -12.86 3.13
C TYR A 769 15.58 -12.12 1.98
N LEU A 770 16.31 -11.23 1.35
CA LEU A 770 15.91 -10.45 0.18
C LEU A 770 17.03 -10.44 -0.85
N GLY A 771 16.72 -10.04 -2.08
CA GLY A 771 17.67 -9.97 -3.17
C GLY A 771 17.97 -11.31 -3.82
N LEU A 772 17.08 -12.32 -3.72
CA LEU A 772 17.31 -13.63 -4.34
C LEU A 772 17.48 -13.53 -5.86
N GLY A 773 16.54 -12.87 -6.54
CA GLY A 773 16.62 -12.65 -7.99
C GLY A 773 17.88 -11.87 -8.38
N SER A 774 18.20 -10.80 -7.65
CA SER A 774 19.44 -10.03 -7.84
C SER A 774 20.69 -10.90 -7.69
N THR A 775 20.73 -11.76 -6.67
CA THR A 775 21.88 -12.64 -6.37
C THR A 775 22.07 -13.70 -7.44
N LEU A 776 20.98 -14.31 -7.92
CA LEU A 776 20.99 -15.26 -9.03
C LEU A 776 21.56 -14.61 -10.31
N VAL A 777 21.13 -13.39 -10.65
CA VAL A 777 21.65 -12.63 -11.79
C VAL A 777 23.14 -12.27 -11.62
N LEU A 778 23.57 -11.89 -10.41
CA LEU A 778 25.00 -11.67 -10.10
C LEU A 778 25.85 -12.94 -10.26
N LEU A 779 25.26 -14.11 -10.01
CA LEU A 779 25.87 -15.44 -10.21
C LEU A 779 25.67 -15.99 -11.63
N ARG A 780 25.00 -15.25 -12.53
CA ARG A 780 24.64 -15.64 -13.92
C ARG A 780 23.64 -16.80 -14.03
N ILE A 781 22.94 -17.11 -12.94
CA ILE A 781 21.97 -18.21 -12.84
C ILE A 781 20.58 -17.71 -13.25
N PRO A 782 19.93 -18.26 -14.28
CA PRO A 782 18.55 -17.89 -14.64
C PRO A 782 17.56 -18.24 -13.53
N TYR A 783 16.68 -17.31 -13.13
CA TYR A 783 15.61 -17.59 -12.15
C TYR A 783 14.65 -18.65 -12.70
N GLY A 784 14.20 -19.58 -11.84
CA GLY A 784 13.35 -20.71 -12.22
C GLY A 784 14.10 -21.93 -12.76
N SER A 785 15.40 -21.80 -13.08
CA SER A 785 16.25 -22.95 -13.44
C SER A 785 16.45 -23.91 -12.26
N SER A 786 16.76 -25.18 -12.55
CA SER A 786 17.12 -26.18 -11.53
C SER A 786 18.28 -25.76 -10.63
N GLU A 787 19.24 -25.01 -11.18
CA GLU A 787 20.34 -24.41 -10.42
C GLU A 787 19.85 -23.31 -9.47
N SER A 788 18.94 -22.44 -9.92
CA SER A 788 18.34 -21.42 -9.04
C SER A 788 17.52 -22.02 -7.90
N VAL A 789 16.81 -23.12 -8.15
CA VAL A 789 16.07 -23.91 -7.16
C VAL A 789 17.04 -24.51 -6.14
N ALA A 790 18.13 -25.15 -6.59
CA ALA A 790 19.16 -25.70 -5.71
C ALA A 790 19.91 -24.63 -4.89
N PHE A 791 20.19 -23.46 -5.49
CA PHE A 791 20.78 -22.32 -4.80
C PHE A 791 19.84 -21.76 -3.72
N THR A 792 18.55 -21.58 -4.04
CA THR A 792 17.53 -21.10 -3.11
C THR A 792 17.37 -22.03 -1.91
N GLU A 793 17.33 -23.34 -2.16
CA GLU A 793 17.30 -24.36 -1.11
C GLU A 793 18.54 -24.29 -0.22
N ARG A 794 19.74 -24.16 -0.82
CA ARG A 794 20.99 -24.04 -0.07
C ARG A 794 21.02 -22.78 0.80
N VAL A 795 20.69 -21.61 0.26
CA VAL A 795 20.63 -20.35 1.04
C VAL A 795 19.70 -20.48 2.24
N SER A 796 18.52 -21.06 2.03
CA SER A 796 17.53 -21.26 3.08
C SER A 796 18.00 -22.25 4.15
N ARG A 797 18.69 -23.32 3.74
CA ARG A 797 19.31 -24.29 4.65
C ARG A 797 20.43 -23.69 5.49
N GLU A 798 21.40 -23.00 4.88
CA GLU A 798 22.52 -22.42 5.62
C GLU A 798 22.04 -21.34 6.60
N LEU A 799 20.97 -20.58 6.27
CA LEU A 799 20.30 -19.67 7.19
C LEU A 799 19.67 -20.40 8.37
N ALA A 800 18.91 -21.46 8.11
CA ALA A 800 18.27 -22.25 9.16
C ALA A 800 19.31 -22.87 10.11
N VAL A 801 20.31 -23.59 9.58
CA VAL A 801 21.32 -24.28 10.39
C VAL A 801 22.12 -23.30 11.26
N ALA A 802 22.63 -22.19 10.69
CA ALA A 802 23.35 -21.17 11.46
C ALA A 802 22.44 -20.46 12.50
N GLY A 803 21.13 -20.37 12.22
CA GLY A 803 20.12 -19.97 13.20
C GLY A 803 20.03 -20.92 14.39
N TRP A 804 19.88 -22.23 14.14
CA TRP A 804 19.77 -23.25 15.18
C TRP A 804 21.06 -23.46 15.98
N GLU A 805 22.24 -23.29 15.36
CA GLU A 805 23.53 -23.21 16.07
C GLU A 805 23.51 -22.12 17.16
N VAL A 806 22.98 -20.92 16.83
CA VAL A 806 22.85 -19.81 17.78
C VAL A 806 21.67 -20.02 18.74
N ALA A 807 20.61 -20.73 18.33
CA ALA A 807 19.55 -21.13 19.25
C ALA A 807 20.09 -21.99 20.40
N LEU A 808 21.03 -22.90 20.12
CA LEU A 808 21.72 -23.71 21.13
C LEU A 808 22.69 -22.85 21.96
N GLY A 809 23.57 -22.09 21.31
CA GLY A 809 24.56 -21.27 22.01
C GLY A 809 23.94 -20.24 22.97
N LEU A 810 22.85 -19.58 22.55
CA LEU A 810 22.11 -18.67 23.42
C LEU A 810 21.29 -19.39 24.50
N ALA A 811 20.88 -20.65 24.29
CA ALA A 811 20.26 -21.45 25.36
C ALA A 811 21.28 -21.79 26.46
N GLN A 812 22.52 -22.10 26.08
CA GLN A 812 23.63 -22.32 27.02
C GLN A 812 24.04 -21.03 27.76
N GLU A 813 23.95 -19.88 27.09
CA GLU A 813 24.41 -18.60 27.65
C GLU A 813 23.34 -17.85 28.47
N LYS A 814 22.08 -17.83 28.01
CA LYS A 814 20.97 -17.03 28.57
C LYS A 814 19.81 -17.88 29.11
N GLY A 815 19.93 -19.20 29.09
CA GLY A 815 18.82 -20.15 29.24
C GLY A 815 17.99 -20.28 27.95
N PRO A 816 17.36 -21.44 27.71
CA PRO A 816 16.45 -21.63 26.57
C PRO A 816 15.17 -20.77 26.70
N ALA A 817 14.33 -20.76 25.66
CA ALA A 817 12.96 -20.23 25.79
C ALA A 817 12.21 -20.99 26.90
N PRO A 818 11.41 -20.33 27.77
CA PRO A 818 10.72 -20.98 28.89
C PRO A 818 9.99 -22.28 28.52
N ILE A 819 9.32 -22.29 27.36
CA ILE A 819 8.58 -23.44 26.83
C ILE A 819 9.43 -24.69 26.56
N MET A 820 10.76 -24.58 26.54
CA MET A 820 11.68 -25.71 26.40
C MET A 820 11.81 -26.53 27.68
N GLU A 821 11.69 -25.90 28.85
CA GLU A 821 11.78 -26.58 30.16
C GLU A 821 10.41 -26.90 30.77
N GLU A 822 9.33 -26.29 30.25
CA GLU A 822 7.96 -26.70 30.53
C GLU A 822 7.73 -28.18 30.19
N GLU A 823 7.02 -28.88 31.08
CA GLU A 823 6.61 -30.27 30.89
C GLU A 823 5.18 -30.34 30.33
N PHE A 824 5.02 -31.19 29.32
CA PHE A 824 3.75 -31.42 28.63
C PHE A 824 3.33 -32.87 28.84
N THR A 825 2.06 -33.07 29.20
CA THR A 825 1.48 -34.40 29.31
C THR A 825 1.28 -34.99 27.91
N VAL A 826 1.83 -36.17 27.67
CA VAL A 826 1.64 -36.94 26.44
C VAL A 826 0.17 -37.31 26.32
N THR A 827 -0.48 -36.82 25.26
CA THR A 827 -1.86 -37.19 24.91
C THR A 827 -1.89 -38.26 23.82
N GLU A 828 -3.02 -38.95 23.67
CA GLU A 828 -3.18 -39.91 22.57
C GLU A 828 -3.13 -39.19 21.20
N GLU A 829 -3.57 -37.93 21.13
CA GLU A 829 -3.39 -37.05 19.96
C GLU A 829 -1.90 -36.85 19.61
N MET A 830 -1.02 -36.61 20.59
CA MET A 830 0.42 -36.48 20.34
C MET A 830 0.98 -37.79 19.78
N LEU A 831 0.60 -38.94 20.35
CA LEU A 831 1.06 -40.26 19.90
C LEU A 831 0.46 -40.71 18.55
N VAL A 832 -0.62 -40.06 18.09
CA VAL A 832 -1.17 -40.21 16.73
C VAL A 832 -0.48 -39.28 15.74
N LYS A 833 -0.21 -38.02 16.11
CA LYS A 833 0.54 -37.06 15.28
C LYS A 833 2.01 -37.47 15.12
N ARG A 834 2.62 -38.03 16.16
CA ARG A 834 4.03 -38.45 16.20
C ARG A 834 4.13 -39.92 16.64
N PRO A 835 3.80 -40.89 15.78
CA PRO A 835 3.89 -42.32 16.11
C PRO A 835 5.29 -42.76 16.56
N GLU A 836 6.34 -42.04 16.14
CA GLU A 836 7.71 -42.23 16.64
C GLU A 836 7.82 -42.12 18.17
N MET A 837 7.00 -41.31 18.84
CA MET A 837 7.01 -41.20 20.31
C MET A 837 6.68 -42.54 20.99
N ARG A 838 5.85 -43.40 20.37
CA ARG A 838 5.56 -44.76 20.88
C ARG A 838 6.73 -45.73 20.69
N HIS A 839 7.60 -45.47 19.72
CA HIS A 839 8.82 -46.25 19.49
C HIS A 839 9.92 -45.85 20.49
N ASP A 840 9.87 -44.60 20.97
CA ASP A 840 10.61 -44.07 22.10
C ASP A 840 9.88 -44.29 23.45
N ASP A 841 9.08 -45.36 23.55
CA ASP A 841 8.40 -45.88 24.75
C ASP A 841 7.37 -44.98 25.47
N TYR A 842 7.07 -43.78 24.96
CA TYR A 842 6.14 -42.84 25.58
C TYR A 842 4.67 -43.31 25.53
N LYS A 843 3.97 -43.09 26.65
CA LYS A 843 2.58 -43.48 26.93
C LYS A 843 1.74 -42.28 27.33
N VAL A 844 0.42 -42.41 27.17
CA VAL A 844 -0.54 -41.37 27.56
C VAL A 844 -0.45 -41.12 29.07
N GLY A 845 -0.22 -39.86 29.46
CA GLY A 845 0.00 -39.46 30.86
C GLY A 845 1.45 -39.22 31.25
N ASP A 846 2.44 -39.69 30.47
CA ASP A 846 3.85 -39.36 30.68
C ASP A 846 4.10 -37.86 30.54
N GLN A 847 5.11 -37.33 31.22
CA GLN A 847 5.51 -35.92 31.10
C GLN A 847 6.77 -35.78 30.25
N VAL A 848 6.75 -34.88 29.27
CA VAL A 848 7.85 -34.66 28.32
C VAL A 848 8.13 -33.17 28.19
N LYS A 849 9.41 -32.79 28.32
CA LYS A 849 9.83 -31.39 28.20
C LYS A 849 9.72 -30.86 26.77
N GLY A 850 9.30 -29.61 26.62
CA GLY A 850 9.10 -28.98 25.32
C GLY A 850 10.34 -28.98 24.41
N LYS A 851 11.57 -29.00 24.96
CA LYS A 851 12.80 -29.20 24.17
C LYS A 851 12.88 -30.55 23.46
N VAL A 852 12.37 -31.60 24.09
CA VAL A 852 12.32 -32.95 23.51
C VAL A 852 11.25 -33.00 22.42
N LEU A 853 10.08 -32.39 22.66
CA LEU A 853 8.97 -32.28 21.70
C LEU A 853 9.30 -31.43 20.47
N LEU A 854 10.07 -30.35 20.64
CA LEU A 854 10.59 -29.55 19.54
C LEU A 854 11.69 -30.31 18.78
N ALA A 855 12.76 -30.73 19.46
CA ALA A 855 13.96 -31.23 18.79
C ALA A 855 13.78 -32.63 18.17
N ARG A 856 13.15 -33.59 18.87
CA ARG A 856 12.98 -34.96 18.37
C ARG A 856 11.74 -35.13 17.50
N TYR A 857 10.68 -34.36 17.78
CA TYR A 857 9.33 -34.65 17.29
C TYR A 857 8.68 -33.52 16.48
N SER A 858 9.36 -32.39 16.22
CA SER A 858 8.97 -31.50 15.10
C SER A 858 9.43 -32.09 13.78
N ARG A 859 8.54 -32.16 12.77
CA ARG A 859 8.91 -32.53 11.39
C ARG A 859 9.96 -31.60 10.80
N TYR A 860 9.92 -30.33 11.18
CA TYR A 860 10.91 -29.35 10.76
C TYR A 860 12.27 -29.59 11.44
N MET A 861 12.32 -29.92 12.74
CA MET A 861 13.60 -30.25 13.38
C MET A 861 14.16 -31.60 12.92
N GLN A 862 13.30 -32.55 12.54
CA GLN A 862 13.70 -33.78 11.86
C GLN A 862 14.35 -33.47 10.49
N ARG A 863 13.82 -32.51 9.71
CA ARG A 863 14.46 -31.99 8.48
C ARG A 863 15.83 -31.35 8.77
N VAL A 864 15.98 -30.61 9.88
CA VAL A 864 17.28 -30.08 10.31
C VAL A 864 18.24 -31.22 10.72
N ALA A 865 17.74 -32.27 11.35
CA ALA A 865 18.55 -33.43 11.76
C ALA A 865 19.11 -34.25 10.57
N GLU A 866 18.52 -34.17 9.38
CA GLU A 866 19.08 -34.79 8.16
C GLU A 866 20.45 -34.20 7.78
N VAL A 867 20.74 -32.96 8.18
CA VAL A 867 21.97 -32.22 7.80
C VAL A 867 22.81 -31.77 9.01
N ALA A 868 22.20 -31.66 10.19
CA ALA A 868 22.84 -31.27 11.45
C ALA A 868 22.35 -32.13 12.63
N PRO A 869 22.49 -33.47 12.60
CA PRO A 869 21.91 -34.37 13.61
C PRO A 869 22.45 -34.09 15.02
N ASP A 870 23.73 -33.74 15.14
CA ASP A 870 24.41 -33.50 16.42
C ASP A 870 23.88 -32.23 17.11
N LEU A 871 23.60 -31.19 16.32
CA LEU A 871 22.97 -29.95 16.78
C LEU A 871 21.56 -30.24 17.32
N VAL A 872 20.77 -31.05 16.62
CA VAL A 872 19.41 -31.40 17.06
C VAL A 872 19.41 -32.27 18.33
N ARG A 873 20.38 -33.18 18.50
CA ARG A 873 20.55 -33.90 19.77
C ARG A 873 20.90 -32.95 20.93
N ALA A 874 21.86 -32.05 20.73
CA ALA A 874 22.24 -31.06 21.75
C ALA A 874 21.08 -30.09 22.09
N LEU A 875 20.21 -29.76 21.13
CA LEU A 875 18.98 -29.00 21.35
C LEU A 875 17.92 -29.79 22.13
N ALA A 876 17.84 -31.12 22.00
CA ALA A 876 16.96 -31.95 22.82
C ALA A 876 17.42 -32.00 24.29
N GLU A 877 18.74 -31.98 24.52
CA GLU A 877 19.36 -31.96 25.86
C GLU A 877 19.29 -30.57 26.52
N THR A 878 19.62 -29.52 25.77
CA THR A 878 19.78 -28.14 26.31
C THR A 878 18.51 -27.29 26.19
N GLY A 879 17.70 -27.52 25.15
CA GLY A 879 16.67 -26.59 24.69
C GLY A 879 17.20 -25.55 23.71
N ALA A 880 16.28 -24.89 23.01
CA ALA A 880 16.55 -23.80 22.08
C ALA A 880 16.24 -22.43 22.72
N ARG A 881 17.00 -21.38 22.40
CA ARG A 881 16.67 -20.01 22.85
C ARG A 881 15.34 -19.49 22.29
N PHE A 882 14.87 -20.05 21.18
CA PHE A 882 13.61 -19.68 20.53
C PHE A 882 13.00 -20.87 19.81
N THR A 883 11.68 -20.85 19.66
CA THR A 883 10.93 -21.94 19.01
C THR A 883 10.95 -21.89 17.49
N HIS A 884 11.20 -20.71 16.92
CA HIS A 884 11.12 -20.43 15.48
C HIS A 884 12.14 -19.36 15.13
N HIS A 885 12.84 -19.58 14.01
CA HIS A 885 13.90 -18.73 13.49
C HIS A 885 13.48 -17.96 12.24
N SER A 886 12.66 -18.56 11.37
CA SER A 886 12.73 -18.28 9.93
C SER A 886 11.38 -17.98 9.27
N SER A 887 11.31 -16.88 8.50
CA SER A 887 10.12 -16.48 7.72
C SER A 887 10.47 -15.44 6.66
N ILE A 888 9.93 -15.58 5.45
CA ILE A 888 10.24 -14.67 4.34
C ILE A 888 9.08 -13.70 4.12
N ALA A 889 9.29 -12.45 4.49
CA ALA A 889 8.41 -11.32 4.22
C ALA A 889 8.59 -10.82 2.76
N PRO A 890 7.66 -10.01 2.21
CA PRO A 890 7.85 -9.45 0.86
C PRO A 890 8.90 -8.31 0.83
N THR A 891 9.34 -7.80 1.98
CA THR A 891 10.46 -6.85 2.18
C THR A 891 10.45 -5.51 1.42
N GLY A 892 9.55 -5.24 0.48
CA GLY A 892 9.71 -4.19 -0.55
C GLY A 892 9.84 -2.73 -0.09
N THR A 893 9.70 -2.46 1.21
CA THR A 893 10.13 -1.19 1.82
C THR A 893 11.59 -1.22 2.29
N ILE A 894 12.03 -2.28 2.97
CA ILE A 894 13.41 -2.43 3.46
C ILE A 894 14.39 -2.78 2.33
N SER A 895 13.96 -3.53 1.31
CA SER A 895 14.82 -3.89 0.17
C SER A 895 15.28 -2.67 -0.64
N LEU A 896 14.33 -1.80 -1.02
CA LEU A 896 14.66 -0.54 -1.71
C LEU A 896 15.54 0.39 -0.86
N SER A 897 15.44 0.36 0.47
CA SER A 897 16.02 1.39 1.35
C SER A 897 17.34 1.03 2.02
N LEU A 898 17.46 -0.20 2.49
CA LEU A 898 18.63 -0.70 3.22
C LEU A 898 19.42 -1.74 2.41
N ALA A 899 18.86 -2.25 1.31
CA ALA A 899 19.51 -3.19 0.39
C ALA A 899 19.67 -2.66 -1.05
N ASN A 900 19.68 -1.33 -1.24
CA ASN A 900 19.99 -0.67 -2.51
C ASN A 900 19.13 -1.13 -3.72
N ASN A 901 17.86 -1.49 -3.49
CA ASN A 901 16.93 -2.05 -4.48
C ASN A 901 17.35 -3.43 -5.04
N ALA A 902 17.84 -4.31 -4.18
CA ALA A 902 17.80 -5.75 -4.44
C ALA A 902 16.34 -6.25 -4.56
N SER A 903 16.12 -7.39 -5.23
CA SER A 903 14.78 -7.95 -5.43
C SER A 903 14.05 -8.27 -4.11
N ASN A 904 12.72 -8.34 -4.16
CA ASN A 904 11.87 -8.33 -2.97
C ASN A 904 11.72 -9.74 -2.37
N GLY A 905 12.38 -10.04 -1.24
CA GLY A 905 12.28 -11.36 -0.62
C GLY A 905 12.86 -12.46 -1.53
N ILE A 906 12.05 -13.49 -1.82
CA ILE A 906 12.35 -14.49 -2.87
C ILE A 906 11.84 -14.12 -4.26
N GLU A 907 11.20 -12.96 -4.46
CA GLU A 907 10.71 -12.56 -5.77
C GLU A 907 11.87 -12.33 -6.76
N PRO A 908 11.68 -12.65 -8.06
CA PRO A 908 12.54 -12.12 -9.12
C PRO A 908 12.37 -10.59 -9.21
N SER A 909 13.26 -9.92 -9.92
CA SER A 909 13.07 -8.50 -10.21
C SER A 909 11.84 -8.31 -11.10
N PHE A 910 10.90 -7.47 -10.67
CA PHE A 910 9.69 -7.17 -11.46
C PHE A 910 10.07 -6.56 -12.82
N ALA A 911 10.96 -5.58 -12.79
CA ALA A 911 11.68 -5.05 -13.95
C ALA A 911 13.08 -4.60 -13.49
N HIS A 912 14.11 -4.69 -14.34
CA HIS A 912 15.47 -4.27 -13.97
C HIS A 912 15.65 -2.73 -14.00
N LYS A 913 14.78 -2.02 -14.72
CA LYS A 913 14.75 -0.57 -14.89
C LYS A 913 13.31 -0.10 -14.80
N TYR A 914 12.98 0.64 -13.76
CA TYR A 914 11.71 1.36 -13.64
C TYR A 914 11.98 2.75 -13.08
N SER A 915 10.96 3.58 -12.91
CA SER A 915 11.10 4.92 -12.35
C SER A 915 10.23 5.05 -11.15
N ARG A 916 10.82 5.58 -10.10
CA ARG A 916 10.23 5.60 -8.77
C ARG A 916 10.78 6.83 -8.07
N ASN A 917 10.08 7.23 -7.01
CA ASN A 917 10.09 8.62 -6.58
C ASN A 917 10.27 8.66 -4.99
N VAL A 918 11.36 9.28 -4.41
CA VAL A 918 12.03 9.41 -3.02
C VAL A 918 12.35 10.86 -2.53
N LEU A 919 11.76 11.41 -1.48
CA LEU A 919 11.53 12.86 -1.20
C LEU A 919 12.80 13.67 -0.70
N ARG A 920 13.74 14.22 -1.50
CA ARG A 920 14.97 14.86 -0.88
C ARG A 920 14.71 16.06 0.05
N GLU A 921 15.36 16.05 1.22
CA GLU A 921 15.40 17.22 2.12
C GLU A 921 16.07 18.43 1.42
N GLY A 922 15.53 19.64 1.60
CA GLY A 922 16.03 20.91 1.08
C GLY A 922 15.38 21.47 -0.20
N LYS A 923 14.81 20.67 -1.10
CA LYS A 923 14.27 21.16 -2.40
C LYS A 923 12.78 20.83 -2.58
N LYS A 924 12.18 21.35 -3.65
CA LYS A 924 10.75 21.21 -3.88
C LYS A 924 10.36 19.94 -4.59
N SER A 925 11.17 19.47 -5.49
CA SER A 925 10.67 18.84 -6.67
C SER A 925 10.88 17.32 -6.78
N LYS A 926 9.89 16.44 -6.46
CA LYS A 926 9.88 15.00 -6.86
C LYS A 926 10.53 14.94 -8.27
N GLU A 927 11.73 14.38 -8.38
CA GLU A 927 12.37 14.01 -9.64
C GLU A 927 11.60 12.84 -10.26
N LYS A 928 11.99 12.49 -11.47
CA LYS A 928 12.07 11.07 -11.81
C LYS A 928 13.46 10.64 -11.36
N VAL A 929 13.61 9.56 -10.61
CA VAL A 929 14.84 8.79 -10.75
C VAL A 929 14.47 7.41 -11.26
N GLU A 930 15.27 6.97 -12.22
CA GLU A 930 15.29 5.58 -12.64
C GLU A 930 15.80 4.77 -11.44
N VAL A 931 14.87 4.04 -10.81
CA VAL A 931 15.22 3.07 -9.79
C VAL A 931 15.59 1.81 -10.54
N PHE A 932 16.89 1.59 -10.61
CA PHE A 932 17.48 0.40 -11.17
C PHE A 932 17.45 -0.70 -10.11
N SER A 933 17.26 -1.94 -10.54
CA SER A 933 17.53 -3.08 -9.67
C SER A 933 19.02 -3.18 -9.37
N TYR A 934 19.36 -3.73 -8.20
CA TYR A 934 20.73 -3.83 -7.73
C TYR A 934 21.66 -4.51 -8.74
N GLU A 935 21.18 -5.56 -9.39
CA GLU A 935 21.95 -6.33 -10.38
C GLU A 935 22.27 -5.53 -11.65
N LEU A 936 21.41 -4.61 -12.09
CA LEU A 936 21.70 -3.72 -13.23
C LEU A 936 22.71 -2.62 -12.85
N LEU A 937 22.66 -2.12 -11.60
CA LEU A 937 23.70 -1.21 -11.08
C LEU A 937 25.05 -1.92 -11.04
N ALA A 938 25.11 -3.11 -10.44
CA ALA A 938 26.32 -3.91 -10.34
C ALA A 938 26.92 -4.22 -11.72
N TYR A 939 26.10 -4.62 -12.69
CA TYR A 939 26.55 -4.92 -14.06
C TYR A 939 27.11 -3.70 -14.79
N ARG A 940 26.51 -2.52 -14.59
CA ARG A 940 27.01 -1.25 -15.14
C ARG A 940 28.30 -0.79 -14.46
N THR A 941 28.46 -1.02 -13.17
CA THR A 941 29.69 -0.68 -12.41
C THR A 941 30.86 -1.62 -12.74
N LEU A 942 30.59 -2.89 -13.06
CA LEU A 942 31.62 -3.94 -13.10
C LEU A 942 31.88 -4.56 -14.49
N VAL A 943 30.94 -4.45 -15.44
CA VAL A 943 31.01 -5.15 -16.74
C VAL A 943 30.79 -4.22 -17.94
N ASN A 944 29.63 -3.57 -18.01
CA ASN A 944 29.26 -2.75 -19.17
C ASN A 944 28.43 -1.51 -18.74
N PRO A 945 29.02 -0.32 -18.68
CA PRO A 945 28.31 0.90 -18.28
C PRO A 945 27.19 1.30 -19.25
N ASP A 946 27.26 0.86 -20.51
CA ASP A 946 26.26 1.16 -21.55
C ASP A 946 25.07 0.17 -21.59
N ALA A 947 25.05 -0.85 -20.72
CA ALA A 947 24.05 -1.92 -20.76
C ALA A 947 22.62 -1.40 -20.51
N ASP A 948 21.64 -1.83 -21.31
CA ASP A 948 20.24 -1.37 -21.18
C ASP A 948 19.22 -2.51 -21.38
N PRO A 949 18.19 -2.67 -20.53
CA PRO A 949 17.22 -3.77 -20.63
C PRO A 949 16.40 -3.80 -21.93
N GLU A 950 16.20 -2.65 -22.57
CA GLU A 950 15.38 -2.53 -23.79
C GLU A 950 16.15 -2.93 -25.07
N ALA A 951 17.45 -3.22 -24.98
CA ALA A 951 18.29 -3.52 -26.14
C ALA A 951 18.08 -4.96 -26.61
N SER A 952 17.31 -5.13 -27.70
CA SER A 952 16.99 -6.41 -28.33
C SER A 952 18.21 -7.15 -28.90
N ASP A 953 19.22 -6.41 -29.36
CA ASP A 953 20.42 -6.90 -30.03
C ASP A 953 21.65 -6.00 -29.77
N GLY A 954 22.81 -6.42 -30.27
CA GLY A 954 24.06 -5.67 -30.17
C GLY A 954 24.72 -5.62 -28.79
N LYS A 955 25.78 -4.82 -28.68
CA LYS A 955 26.73 -4.80 -27.54
C LYS A 955 26.19 -4.25 -26.21
N ASN A 956 24.96 -3.75 -26.17
CA ASN A 956 24.32 -3.20 -24.97
C ASN A 956 23.20 -4.11 -24.41
N ARG A 957 22.83 -5.17 -25.13
CA ARG A 957 21.87 -6.20 -24.71
C ARG A 957 22.30 -6.84 -23.39
N LEU A 958 21.34 -7.03 -22.47
CA LEU A 958 21.59 -7.79 -21.25
C LEU A 958 21.70 -9.30 -21.56
N PRO A 959 22.59 -10.04 -20.88
CA PRO A 959 22.65 -11.50 -20.98
C PRO A 959 21.32 -12.17 -20.59
N ASP A 960 21.02 -13.32 -21.19
CA ASP A 960 19.72 -14.00 -21.07
C ASP A 960 19.35 -14.48 -19.65
N TYR A 961 20.27 -14.40 -18.69
CA TYR A 961 20.00 -14.66 -17.27
C TYR A 961 19.34 -13.47 -16.53
N PHE A 962 19.27 -12.27 -17.12
CA PHE A 962 18.46 -11.14 -16.63
C PHE A 962 16.97 -11.36 -16.92
N ILE A 963 16.32 -12.22 -16.11
CA ILE A 963 14.91 -12.59 -16.30
C ILE A 963 14.00 -11.83 -15.31
N THR A 964 12.93 -11.24 -15.86
CA THR A 964 11.88 -10.53 -15.12
C THR A 964 10.68 -11.41 -14.75
N ALA A 965 9.91 -10.98 -13.75
CA ALA A 965 8.85 -11.77 -13.10
C ALA A 965 7.72 -12.30 -14.01
N ASP A 966 7.61 -11.77 -15.22
CA ASP A 966 6.59 -12.04 -16.24
C ASP A 966 7.03 -13.05 -17.32
N HIS A 967 8.32 -13.38 -17.37
CA HIS A 967 8.89 -14.45 -18.21
C HIS A 967 9.07 -15.77 -17.43
N ILE A 968 8.78 -15.77 -16.13
CA ILE A 968 8.80 -16.93 -15.24
C ILE A 968 7.42 -17.62 -15.27
N LYS A 969 7.39 -18.93 -15.49
CA LYS A 969 6.15 -19.71 -15.52
C LYS A 969 5.58 -19.88 -14.10
N PRO A 970 4.26 -20.06 -13.92
CA PRO A 970 3.66 -20.26 -12.60
C PRO A 970 4.27 -21.43 -11.79
N ARG A 971 4.65 -22.53 -12.44
CA ARG A 971 5.35 -23.66 -11.78
C ARG A 971 6.76 -23.28 -11.30
N GLU A 972 7.50 -22.47 -12.06
CA GLU A 972 8.85 -22.01 -11.71
C GLU A 972 8.81 -21.06 -10.48
N HIS A 973 7.76 -20.23 -10.35
CA HIS A 973 7.49 -19.48 -9.12
C HIS A 973 7.23 -20.40 -7.92
N VAL A 974 6.45 -21.47 -8.10
CA VAL A 974 6.15 -22.47 -7.05
C VAL A 974 7.40 -23.27 -6.67
N ASP A 975 8.25 -23.65 -7.61
CA ASP A 975 9.47 -24.41 -7.35
C ASP A 975 10.52 -23.64 -6.55
N VAL A 976 10.71 -22.34 -6.84
CA VAL A 976 11.59 -21.48 -6.04
C VAL A 976 11.00 -21.24 -4.64
N GLN A 977 9.67 -21.11 -4.52
CA GLN A 977 9.00 -21.05 -3.21
C GLN A 977 9.19 -22.36 -2.42
N ALA A 978 9.06 -23.52 -3.06
CA ALA A 978 9.18 -24.83 -2.42
C ALA A 978 10.62 -25.12 -1.96
N ALA A 979 11.62 -24.74 -2.76
CA ALA A 979 13.03 -24.80 -2.39
C ALA A 979 13.32 -24.07 -1.07
N ALA A 980 12.77 -22.87 -0.91
CA ALA A 980 12.88 -22.12 0.34
C ALA A 980 12.03 -22.72 1.47
N GLN A 981 10.79 -23.11 1.17
CA GLN A 981 9.81 -23.53 2.18
C GLN A 981 10.25 -24.74 3.00
N LYS A 982 11.05 -25.65 2.42
CA LYS A 982 11.71 -26.78 3.11
C LYS A 982 12.44 -26.38 4.41
N TRP A 983 13.07 -25.21 4.41
CA TRP A 983 13.96 -24.74 5.48
C TRP A 983 13.39 -23.53 6.25
N VAL A 984 12.18 -23.09 5.90
CA VAL A 984 11.44 -22.02 6.60
C VAL A 984 10.41 -22.61 7.56
N ASP A 985 10.66 -22.49 8.87
CA ASP A 985 9.80 -23.01 9.95
C ASP A 985 8.43 -22.32 10.00
N SER A 986 8.39 -21.02 9.75
CA SER A 986 7.15 -20.25 9.63
C SER A 986 6.69 -20.28 8.16
N SER A 987 6.37 -19.14 7.54
CA SER A 987 5.88 -19.12 6.15
C SER A 987 6.54 -18.04 5.28
N ILE A 988 6.18 -18.05 4.00
CA ILE A 988 6.75 -17.26 2.90
C ILE A 988 5.64 -16.44 2.23
N SER A 989 5.88 -15.14 2.08
CA SER A 989 5.10 -14.27 1.21
C SER A 989 5.68 -14.31 -0.20
N LYS A 990 4.94 -14.89 -1.15
CA LYS A 990 5.27 -15.00 -2.58
C LYS A 990 3.98 -14.81 -3.38
N THR A 991 4.04 -14.08 -4.48
CA THR A 991 2.98 -14.05 -5.50
C THR A 991 3.43 -14.86 -6.72
N ALA A 992 2.66 -15.87 -7.12
CA ALA A 992 2.82 -16.51 -8.42
C ALA A 992 2.08 -15.66 -9.47
N ASN A 993 2.82 -14.96 -10.34
CA ASN A 993 2.19 -14.24 -11.44
C ASN A 993 1.72 -15.25 -12.50
N VAL A 994 0.51 -15.05 -13.01
CA VAL A 994 -0.15 -15.93 -13.98
C VAL A 994 -0.59 -15.13 -15.20
N PRO A 995 -0.27 -15.56 -16.43
CA PRO A 995 -0.72 -14.89 -17.65
C PRO A 995 -2.25 -14.75 -17.75
N THR A 996 -2.70 -13.70 -18.43
CA THR A 996 -4.12 -13.38 -18.61
C THR A 996 -4.87 -14.47 -19.39
N ASP A 997 -4.21 -15.06 -20.38
CA ASP A 997 -4.69 -16.15 -21.23
C ASP A 997 -4.48 -17.56 -20.66
N PHE A 998 -3.91 -17.68 -19.45
CA PHE A 998 -3.53 -18.97 -18.86
C PHE A 998 -4.74 -19.90 -18.66
N PRO A 999 -4.77 -21.13 -19.21
CA PRO A 999 -5.95 -21.99 -19.21
C PRO A 999 -6.49 -22.30 -17.81
N TYR A 1000 -7.80 -22.21 -17.62
CA TYR A 1000 -8.44 -22.37 -16.30
C TYR A 1000 -8.17 -23.73 -15.64
N GLU A 1001 -8.15 -24.84 -16.39
CA GLU A 1001 -7.81 -26.14 -15.79
C GLU A 1001 -6.33 -26.22 -15.41
N GLU A 1002 -5.41 -25.64 -16.20
CA GLU A 1002 -3.99 -25.53 -15.81
C GLU A 1002 -3.78 -24.60 -14.61
N PHE A 1003 -4.64 -23.59 -14.42
CA PHE A 1003 -4.63 -22.72 -13.25
C PHE A 1003 -4.94 -23.50 -11.96
N LYS A 1004 -5.91 -24.43 -11.98
CA LYS A 1004 -6.18 -25.34 -10.85
C LYS A 1004 -4.93 -26.17 -10.51
N GLU A 1005 -4.22 -26.62 -11.54
CA GLU A 1005 -2.97 -27.37 -11.37
C GLU A 1005 -1.83 -26.54 -10.76
N ILE A 1006 -1.89 -25.20 -10.72
CA ILE A 1006 -0.93 -24.39 -9.93
C ILE A 1006 -1.14 -24.65 -8.43
N TYR A 1007 -2.40 -24.63 -7.98
CA TYR A 1007 -2.74 -24.86 -6.58
C TYR A 1007 -2.59 -26.33 -6.17
N MET A 1008 -2.90 -27.26 -7.07
CA MET A 1008 -2.63 -28.69 -6.86
C MET A 1008 -1.11 -28.96 -6.79
N TYR A 1009 -0.31 -28.33 -7.65
CA TYR A 1009 1.14 -28.43 -7.61
C TYR A 1009 1.73 -27.77 -6.36
N ALA A 1010 1.23 -26.62 -5.92
CA ALA A 1010 1.65 -25.98 -4.67
C ALA A 1010 1.46 -26.91 -3.45
N PHE A 1011 0.35 -27.64 -3.41
CA PHE A 1011 0.10 -28.69 -2.42
C PHE A 1011 1.08 -29.87 -2.55
N ASP A 1012 1.28 -30.40 -3.76
CA ASP A 1012 2.20 -31.52 -4.02
C ASP A 1012 3.68 -31.18 -3.82
N ARG A 1013 4.03 -29.89 -3.78
CA ARG A 1013 5.37 -29.39 -3.43
C ARG A 1013 5.51 -29.03 -1.95
N GLY A 1014 4.50 -29.29 -1.12
CA GLY A 1014 4.55 -29.10 0.34
C GLY A 1014 4.55 -27.64 0.79
N LEU A 1015 3.88 -26.74 0.04
CA LEU A 1015 3.77 -25.34 0.44
C LEU A 1015 2.77 -25.14 1.58
N LYS A 1016 3.02 -24.12 2.42
CA LYS A 1016 2.11 -23.70 3.51
C LYS A 1016 1.02 -22.73 3.05
N GLY A 1017 1.05 -22.33 1.79
CA GLY A 1017 0.08 -21.44 1.15
C GLY A 1017 0.53 -21.00 -0.25
N CYS A 1018 -0.42 -20.55 -1.06
CA CYS A 1018 -0.20 -20.10 -2.43
C CYS A 1018 -1.07 -18.88 -2.75
N THR A 1019 -0.48 -17.86 -3.37
CA THR A 1019 -1.18 -16.67 -3.85
C THR A 1019 -0.85 -16.49 -5.33
N THR A 1020 -1.79 -16.82 -6.22
CA THR A 1020 -1.69 -16.43 -7.63
C THR A 1020 -2.21 -15.02 -7.83
N PHE A 1021 -1.55 -14.23 -8.67
CA PHE A 1021 -2.16 -13.07 -9.30
C PHE A 1021 -2.32 -13.36 -10.79
N ARG A 1022 -3.58 -13.53 -11.23
CA ARG A 1022 -3.98 -13.52 -12.64
C ARG A 1022 -4.80 -12.26 -12.88
N PHE A 1023 -4.53 -11.55 -13.97
CA PHE A 1023 -5.44 -10.52 -14.48
C PHE A 1023 -6.66 -11.18 -15.13
N ASN A 1024 -7.88 -10.83 -14.71
CA ASN A 1024 -9.12 -11.42 -15.23
C ASN A 1024 -10.09 -10.33 -15.69
N PRO A 1025 -10.01 -9.86 -16.95
CA PRO A 1025 -10.75 -8.69 -17.43
C PRO A 1025 -12.29 -8.64 -17.21
N GLN A 1026 -12.96 -9.74 -16.82
CA GLN A 1026 -14.41 -9.79 -16.54
C GLN A 1026 -14.78 -9.77 -15.04
N ALA A 1027 -13.80 -9.84 -14.14
CA ALA A 1027 -13.98 -9.89 -12.69
C ALA A 1027 -12.91 -9.17 -11.87
N PHE A 1028 -11.76 -8.99 -12.49
CA PHE A 1028 -10.67 -8.14 -12.14
C PHE A 1028 -10.28 -7.29 -13.35
N GLN A 1029 -10.68 -6.02 -13.37
CA GLN A 1029 -9.83 -4.99 -13.96
C GLN A 1029 -8.69 -4.62 -12.98
N GLY A 1030 -8.00 -5.69 -12.57
CA GLY A 1030 -6.70 -5.72 -11.94
C GLY A 1030 -5.65 -5.17 -12.91
N VAL A 1031 -4.48 -4.85 -12.38
CA VAL A 1031 -3.98 -3.52 -12.74
C VAL A 1031 -2.45 -3.40 -12.87
N LEU A 1032 -1.81 -4.56 -13.00
CA LEU A 1032 -0.69 -4.76 -13.91
C LEU A 1032 -1.30 -5.34 -15.18
N VAL A 1033 -1.38 -4.56 -16.26
CA VAL A 1033 -1.97 -5.02 -17.53
C VAL A 1033 -1.01 -4.68 -18.67
N LYS A 1034 -0.60 -5.70 -19.42
CA LYS A 1034 0.15 -5.51 -20.66
C LYS A 1034 -0.82 -5.12 -21.77
N ASP A 1035 -0.42 -4.22 -22.66
CA ASP A 1035 -1.32 -3.73 -23.74
C ASP A 1035 -1.92 -4.90 -24.58
N LYS A 1036 -1.13 -5.96 -24.81
CA LYS A 1036 -1.53 -7.23 -25.45
C LYS A 1036 -2.71 -7.95 -24.79
N ASP A 1037 -2.93 -7.78 -23.49
CA ASP A 1037 -3.95 -8.54 -22.76
C ASP A 1037 -5.35 -7.94 -22.96
N LEU A 1038 -5.41 -6.63 -23.21
CA LEU A 1038 -6.65 -5.90 -23.53
C LEU A 1038 -7.14 -6.23 -24.95
N GLU A 1039 -6.22 -6.41 -25.90
CA GLU A 1039 -6.54 -6.74 -27.31
C GLU A 1039 -7.26 -8.08 -27.49
N ASN A 1040 -7.04 -9.04 -26.58
CA ASN A 1040 -7.52 -10.41 -26.79
C ASN A 1040 -8.95 -10.66 -26.26
N THR A 1041 -9.40 -9.93 -25.24
CA THR A 1041 -10.70 -10.17 -24.58
C THR A 1041 -11.87 -9.60 -25.38
N THR A 1042 -13.02 -10.28 -25.41
CA THR A 1042 -14.28 -9.75 -25.98
C THR A 1042 -15.30 -9.52 -24.85
N TYR A 1043 -16.04 -8.42 -24.94
CA TYR A 1043 -17.08 -7.98 -24.01
C TYR A 1043 -18.43 -7.89 -24.71
N ARG A 1044 -19.50 -8.07 -23.94
CA ARG A 1044 -20.88 -8.20 -24.45
C ARG A 1044 -21.82 -7.27 -23.68
N PHE A 1045 -22.59 -6.49 -24.43
CA PHE A 1045 -23.56 -5.52 -23.91
C PHE A 1045 -24.95 -5.87 -24.43
N GLN A 1046 -25.96 -5.78 -23.57
CA GLN A 1046 -27.36 -5.97 -23.93
C GLN A 1046 -28.10 -4.64 -23.73
N LEU A 1047 -28.79 -4.18 -24.76
CA LEU A 1047 -29.53 -2.92 -24.77
C LEU A 1047 -30.97 -3.13 -24.27
N GLU A 1048 -31.65 -2.05 -23.85
CA GLU A 1048 -33.07 -2.07 -23.46
C GLU A 1048 -33.99 -2.60 -24.57
N SER A 1049 -33.58 -2.51 -25.85
CA SER A 1049 -34.27 -3.08 -27.00
C SER A 1049 -34.26 -4.62 -27.04
N GLY A 1050 -33.46 -5.28 -26.19
CA GLY A 1050 -33.15 -6.71 -26.25
C GLY A 1050 -32.03 -7.06 -27.24
N GLU A 1051 -31.48 -6.08 -27.95
CA GLU A 1051 -30.35 -6.24 -28.87
C GLU A 1051 -29.02 -6.44 -28.13
N VAL A 1052 -28.05 -7.07 -28.78
CA VAL A 1052 -26.77 -7.48 -28.19
C VAL A 1052 -25.60 -7.05 -29.07
N ILE A 1053 -24.59 -6.42 -28.45
CA ILE A 1053 -23.36 -5.95 -29.10
C ILE A 1053 -22.15 -6.67 -28.47
N GLU A 1054 -21.18 -7.10 -29.28
CA GLU A 1054 -19.94 -7.75 -28.84
C GLU A 1054 -18.70 -7.13 -29.51
N VAL A 1055 -17.69 -6.75 -28.72
CA VAL A 1055 -16.50 -5.95 -29.13
C VAL A 1055 -15.26 -6.25 -28.26
N LYS A 1056 -14.05 -5.87 -28.70
CA LYS A 1056 -12.77 -6.16 -27.99
C LYS A 1056 -12.44 -5.23 -26.83
N GLY A 1057 -11.69 -5.72 -25.85
CA GLY A 1057 -11.31 -5.01 -24.63
C GLY A 1057 -10.53 -3.72 -24.81
N ASN A 1058 -9.85 -3.57 -25.95
CA ASN A 1058 -9.18 -2.34 -26.38
C ASN A 1058 -9.99 -1.51 -27.41
N GLU A 1059 -11.08 -2.06 -27.97
CA GLU A 1059 -11.97 -1.32 -28.87
C GLU A 1059 -12.81 -0.32 -28.07
N GLU A 1060 -13.07 0.83 -28.69
CA GLU A 1060 -13.78 1.95 -28.08
C GLU A 1060 -15.30 1.82 -28.25
N ILE A 1061 -16.05 1.97 -27.15
CA ILE A 1061 -17.51 2.02 -27.09
C ILE A 1061 -17.95 3.37 -26.56
N GLU A 1062 -18.90 4.00 -27.24
CA GLU A 1062 -19.63 5.15 -26.72
C GLU A 1062 -20.85 4.66 -25.91
N TYR A 1063 -20.93 5.01 -24.63
CA TYR A 1063 -22.07 4.70 -23.75
C TYR A 1063 -22.32 5.87 -22.79
N ASP A 1064 -23.58 6.28 -22.66
CA ASP A 1064 -24.00 7.50 -21.93
C ASP A 1064 -23.20 8.78 -22.29
N GLY A 1065 -22.64 8.83 -23.50
CA GLY A 1065 -21.84 9.93 -24.01
C GLY A 1065 -20.35 9.95 -23.61
N GLU A 1066 -19.85 8.94 -22.89
CA GLU A 1066 -18.41 8.73 -22.69
C GLU A 1066 -17.89 7.59 -23.57
N VAL A 1067 -16.68 7.77 -24.10
CA VAL A 1067 -15.96 6.73 -24.86
C VAL A 1067 -15.04 5.98 -23.92
N HIS A 1068 -15.35 4.71 -23.70
CA HIS A 1068 -14.57 3.78 -22.90
C HIS A 1068 -13.94 2.75 -23.84
N ASN A 1069 -12.82 2.12 -23.45
CA ASN A 1069 -12.55 0.80 -24.03
C ASN A 1069 -13.59 -0.20 -23.49
N ALA A 1070 -13.86 -1.29 -24.21
CA ALA A 1070 -14.94 -2.21 -23.84
C ALA A 1070 -14.77 -2.83 -22.45
N ALA A 1071 -13.52 -2.95 -21.97
CA ALA A 1071 -13.23 -3.34 -20.61
C ALA A 1071 -13.81 -2.36 -19.59
N ASN A 1072 -13.36 -1.10 -19.63
CA ASN A 1072 -13.67 -0.09 -18.62
C ASN A 1072 -15.18 0.23 -18.52
N LEU A 1073 -15.95 0.01 -19.60
CA LEU A 1073 -17.42 0.14 -19.58
C LEU A 1073 -18.11 -1.05 -18.89
N TYR A 1074 -17.66 -2.27 -19.18
CA TYR A 1074 -18.30 -3.48 -18.66
C TYR A 1074 -18.24 -3.56 -17.13
N ASP A 1075 -17.09 -3.24 -16.54
CA ASP A 1075 -16.94 -3.23 -15.09
C ASP A 1075 -17.75 -2.08 -14.45
N ALA A 1076 -17.82 -0.89 -15.08
CA ALA A 1076 -18.64 0.22 -14.59
C ALA A 1076 -20.13 -0.11 -14.48
N LEU A 1077 -20.67 -0.86 -15.45
CA LEU A 1077 -22.05 -1.35 -15.40
C LEU A 1077 -22.24 -2.44 -14.34
N LYS A 1078 -21.29 -3.36 -14.24
CA LYS A 1078 -21.30 -4.48 -13.30
C LYS A 1078 -21.20 -4.05 -11.82
N GLU A 1079 -20.42 -3.01 -11.54
CA GLU A 1079 -20.21 -2.45 -10.21
C GLU A 1079 -21.39 -1.58 -9.73
N GLY A 1080 -22.41 -1.40 -10.58
CA GLY A 1080 -23.63 -0.68 -10.25
C GLY A 1080 -23.49 0.84 -10.33
N TYR A 1081 -22.46 1.34 -11.02
CA TYR A 1081 -22.19 2.79 -11.15
C TYR A 1081 -23.34 3.56 -11.83
N TYR A 1082 -24.03 2.88 -12.74
CA TYR A 1082 -25.23 3.36 -13.45
C TYR A 1082 -26.55 2.85 -12.81
N GLY A 1083 -26.46 2.18 -11.66
CA GLY A 1083 -27.61 1.57 -10.95
C GLY A 1083 -28.00 0.17 -11.45
N ARG A 1084 -28.96 -0.47 -10.77
CA ARG A 1084 -29.64 -1.68 -11.27
C ARG A 1084 -30.89 -1.30 -12.05
N PHE A 1085 -30.92 -1.65 -13.32
CA PHE A 1085 -32.12 -1.76 -14.15
C PHE A 1085 -32.04 -3.06 -14.96
#